data_AF-A0A815GCQ8-F1
#
_entry.id   AF-A0A815GCQ8-F1
#
_cell.length_a   1.000
_cell.length_b   1.000
_cell.length_c   1.000
_cell.angle_alpha   90.00
_cell.angle_beta   90.00
_cell.angle_gamma   90.00
#
_symmetry.space_group_name_H-M   'P 1'
#
loop_
_entity.id
_entity.type
_entity.pdbx_description
1 polymer ?
#
loop_
_entity_poly.entity_id
_entity_poly.type
_entity_poly.pdbx_seq_one_letter_code
_entity_poly.pdbx_strand_id
1 'polypeptide(L)'
;MSLLDQNWGASGSAEDEAHDENQQGRQVLTSRDGTLMLIECAPQMFEPLANQMKQDSAMDDDDEDAQLTTGFQLVLRACQRFYQSKIISNDKDLSGIILYGTENSLNAFDFKHIYILHELAQPSAERIIQLETLSDKSTYKTKYDELFGSTQATGYSLNEALWTCSNLFSNSPQRLTIKRIFIFTCNDQPHASNLTLERQAKQRAKDLNDVGIQLEVFPILTETIPRFDFKKFFQDVVMLSDEDLEIRNNQEPTGRLSELLKFVYSKEHKKRAYCTVPFTLGKAADGTPLEFSVSVYNMVRPCPKPTKIKLDMKTNLETKIVTKHYLPETAEILMPSDIQYGLDVSSRRVLFDADEIKAIKKFADPGFELLGFKSLSCLLPHHYCKPGHFIYPDEKYVEGSSCLFNALLKKCLEKKMFILCQFSARRNTPPRLVALIAQDEEINKKIKNDRIASNGFHVHYLPYADDMRTLPKNDTIRASNDEVELFKSVIRGLKFKYRPDKFENPALQTLWRSIEATALNKGEPDEFVDLTVPSVENQNRKVAGFIDELKQMIFPPVYRQWSFIFRNVDAAASPGGMKKSKADEDVDVEAAAKSNLLSKLTVPMLKDYCRDKKLKASDKSTHHILKPILSQSSFMNTKKRLNQQIIVTDSATYIIMSNNTQSKKESALIAENGPWAAVGEHPNAITNRFYTYERVQEIVAFIQNIVPAKPEVAIICGSGLGGLAELVVDKVVIPYADIPNFPRSTVAGHRSNLVFGILNGISVVCMQGRFHPYEGYTTAACAFPVRVMQMLGAHTLIVTCAAGGVNKSYRVGDIMLIKDHINFPSMAGNNPLIGHNDERFGKKIRPRFPPVGHAYDRQYASQMKQVAAKHNIELREGVYCALGGPCYETIAEINLLRVLGIDAVGMSIVHEVTLGAHCGLRMLGLALITNKCLFEYDSTIEAVHEDVIRISELKANELQQLILDFVGGIKTNKT
;
A
#
# COMPACT_ATOMS: atom_id res chain seq x y z
N MET A 1 0.11 3.22 -30.10
CA MET A 1 1.17 2.29 -29.67
C MET A 1 1.27 2.17 -28.14
N SER A 2 0.27 2.63 -27.36
CA SER A 2 0.32 2.75 -25.88
C SER A 2 -0.62 1.79 -25.13
N LEU A 3 -0.82 0.57 -25.63
CA LEU A 3 -1.69 -0.44 -25.00
C LEU A 3 -0.91 -1.59 -24.33
N LEU A 4 0.43 -1.58 -24.40
CA LEU A 4 1.28 -2.69 -23.91
C LEU A 4 1.73 -2.55 -22.44
N ASP A 5 1.63 -1.36 -21.83
CA ASP A 5 2.18 -1.14 -20.47
C ASP A 5 1.16 -1.28 -19.33
N GLN A 6 -0.15 -1.32 -19.59
CA GLN A 6 -1.14 -1.21 -18.50
C GLN A 6 -1.52 -2.53 -17.80
N ASN A 7 -1.15 -3.69 -18.33
CA ASN A 7 -1.54 -4.99 -17.74
C ASN A 7 -0.41 -5.85 -17.17
N TRP A 8 0.86 -5.42 -17.25
CA TRP A 8 2.00 -6.22 -16.79
C TRP A 8 2.82 -5.58 -15.65
N GLY A 9 2.39 -4.42 -15.12
CA GLY A 9 3.20 -3.62 -14.19
C GLY A 9 2.60 -3.32 -12.81
N ALA A 10 1.38 -3.77 -12.49
CA ALA A 10 0.67 -3.30 -11.29
C ALA A 10 0.31 -4.38 -10.26
N SER A 11 0.74 -5.63 -10.45
CA SER A 11 0.56 -6.73 -9.48
C SER A 11 1.87 -7.45 -9.15
N GLY A 12 3.01 -6.77 -9.31
CA GLY A 12 4.26 -7.22 -8.69
C GLY A 12 4.18 -7.03 -7.17
N SER A 13 3.30 -7.80 -6.52
CA SER A 13 3.52 -8.18 -5.13
C SER A 13 4.90 -8.82 -5.03
N ALA A 14 5.50 -8.77 -3.84
CA ALA A 14 6.79 -9.35 -3.52
C ALA A 14 6.97 -10.87 -3.85
N GLU A 15 5.99 -11.50 -4.50
CA GLU A 15 5.97 -12.90 -4.93
C GLU A 15 6.65 -13.08 -6.31
N ASP A 16 6.57 -12.11 -7.23
CA ASP A 16 7.25 -12.21 -8.54
C ASP A 16 8.77 -11.96 -8.43
N GLU A 17 9.23 -11.25 -7.39
CA GLU A 17 10.65 -11.17 -7.06
C GLU A 17 11.20 -12.51 -6.54
N ALA A 18 10.36 -13.38 -5.97
CA ALA A 18 10.75 -14.67 -5.43
C ALA A 18 10.75 -15.80 -6.48
N HIS A 19 9.93 -15.69 -7.53
CA HIS A 19 9.73 -16.79 -8.47
C HIS A 19 10.86 -16.92 -9.52
N ASP A 20 11.49 -15.81 -9.91
CA ASP A 20 12.59 -15.80 -10.90
C ASP A 20 13.98 -15.93 -10.26
N GLU A 21 14.11 -15.71 -8.94
CA GLU A 21 15.36 -16.01 -8.19
C GLU A 21 15.67 -17.51 -8.16
N ASN A 22 14.68 -18.38 -8.37
CA ASN A 22 14.86 -19.84 -8.40
C ASN A 22 15.30 -20.39 -9.77
N GLN A 23 15.14 -19.66 -10.89
CA GLN A 23 15.43 -20.21 -12.23
C GLN A 23 16.88 -19.99 -12.72
N GLN A 24 17.67 -19.15 -12.04
CA GLN A 24 19.08 -18.92 -12.39
C GLN A 24 20.07 -19.38 -11.33
N GLY A 25 19.87 -20.54 -10.69
CA GLY A 25 20.95 -21.30 -10.01
C GLY A 25 21.79 -20.57 -8.94
N ARG A 26 21.45 -19.33 -8.59
CA ARG A 26 21.89 -18.66 -7.37
C ARG A 26 20.77 -18.87 -6.40
N GLN A 27 20.87 -19.98 -5.66
CA GLN A 27 20.40 -19.94 -4.28
C GLN A 27 20.79 -18.56 -3.74
N VAL A 28 19.81 -17.76 -3.32
CA VAL A 28 20.10 -16.76 -2.31
C VAL A 28 20.63 -17.58 -1.15
N LEU A 29 21.94 -17.80 -1.13
CA LEU A 29 22.67 -18.30 0.01
C LEU A 29 22.27 -17.30 1.08
N THR A 30 21.33 -17.73 1.92
CA THR A 30 20.94 -17.02 3.12
C THR A 30 22.20 -17.02 3.95
N SER A 31 23.02 -15.98 3.76
CA SER A 31 24.32 -15.86 4.38
C SER A 31 24.06 -15.67 5.86
N ARG A 32 24.29 -16.73 6.63
CA ARG A 32 24.22 -16.67 8.09
C ARG A 32 25.51 -16.07 8.59
N ASP A 33 25.42 -15.00 9.34
CA ASP A 33 26.56 -14.40 10.01
C ASP A 33 26.65 -14.96 11.44
N GLY A 34 27.87 -15.23 11.89
CA GLY A 34 28.15 -15.64 13.25
C GLY A 34 28.87 -14.51 14.00
N THR A 35 28.29 -14.04 15.10
CA THR A 35 28.88 -13.00 15.94
C THR A 35 29.06 -13.51 17.37
N LEU A 36 30.28 -13.50 17.88
CA LEU A 36 30.58 -13.81 19.28
C LEU A 36 30.94 -12.53 20.03
N MET A 37 30.31 -12.31 21.18
CA MET A 37 30.60 -11.20 22.07
C MET A 37 31.49 -11.71 23.20
N LEU A 38 32.76 -11.32 23.16
CA LEU A 38 33.77 -11.66 24.16
C LEU A 38 33.88 -10.50 25.15
N ILE A 39 33.46 -10.71 26.39
CA ILE A 39 33.39 -9.68 27.43
C ILE A 39 34.46 -9.97 28.48
N GLU A 40 35.30 -8.97 28.75
CA GLU A 40 36.26 -9.03 29.84
C GLU A 40 35.57 -8.76 31.19
N CYS A 41 35.86 -9.58 32.19
CA CYS A 41 35.36 -9.44 33.55
C CYS A 41 36.46 -8.98 34.53
N ALA A 42 37.30 -8.03 34.12
CA ALA A 42 38.32 -7.45 34.99
C ALA A 42 37.68 -6.62 36.14
N PRO A 43 38.32 -6.47 37.31
CA PRO A 43 37.80 -5.67 38.42
C PRO A 43 37.34 -4.26 37.99
N GLN A 44 38.09 -3.64 37.08
CA GLN A 44 37.82 -2.30 36.56
C GLN A 44 36.50 -2.20 35.81
N MET A 45 36.03 -3.28 35.16
CA MET A 45 34.73 -3.30 34.46
C MET A 45 33.53 -3.12 35.39
N PHE A 46 33.72 -3.34 36.70
CA PHE A 46 32.69 -3.16 37.73
C PHE A 46 32.78 -1.81 38.44
N GLU A 47 33.70 -0.94 38.03
CA GLU A 47 33.83 0.43 38.54
C GLU A 47 32.82 1.37 37.84
N PRO A 48 32.55 2.55 38.42
CA PRO A 48 31.73 3.57 37.79
C PRO A 48 32.28 4.04 36.44
N LEU A 49 31.38 4.40 35.53
CA LEU A 49 31.70 4.94 34.20
C LEU A 49 32.23 6.38 34.29
N ALA A 50 33.27 6.70 33.52
CA ALA A 50 34.01 7.98 33.62
C ALA A 50 33.19 9.26 33.32
N ASN A 51 32.00 9.17 32.72
CA ASN A 51 31.27 10.30 32.12
C ASN A 51 29.97 10.74 32.83
N GLN A 52 29.68 10.26 34.05
CA GLN A 52 28.46 10.64 34.77
C GLN A 52 28.48 12.08 35.36
N MET A 53 29.62 12.78 35.40
CA MET A 53 29.75 14.10 36.07
C MET A 53 29.47 15.36 35.21
N LYS A 54 28.91 15.26 33.99
CA LYS A 54 28.53 16.44 33.18
C LYS A 54 27.00 16.64 33.08
N GLN A 55 26.27 16.44 34.18
CA GLN A 55 24.87 16.83 34.29
C GLN A 55 24.74 18.27 34.79
N ASP A 56 24.55 19.20 33.85
CA ASP A 56 23.91 20.49 34.08
C ASP A 56 22.90 20.71 32.94
N SER A 57 21.83 19.91 32.92
CA SER A 57 20.55 20.29 32.31
C SER A 57 19.47 19.25 32.59
N ALA A 58 18.48 19.68 33.39
CA ALA A 58 17.07 19.29 33.44
C ALA A 58 16.70 17.80 33.46
N MET A 59 16.10 17.42 34.59
CA MET A 59 15.27 16.25 34.86
C MET A 59 14.36 15.87 33.67
N ASP A 60 14.64 14.71 33.08
CA ASP A 60 13.65 13.81 32.46
C ASP A 60 13.91 12.44 33.12
N ASP A 61 12.97 11.94 33.93
CA ASP A 61 13.10 10.71 34.75
C ASP A 61 13.07 9.41 33.91
N ASP A 62 12.95 9.51 32.58
CA ASP A 62 12.84 8.37 31.64
C ASP A 62 14.16 8.00 30.93
N ASP A 63 15.29 8.63 31.28
CA ASP A 63 16.59 8.31 30.63
C ASP A 63 17.10 6.93 31.10
N GLU A 64 16.95 5.90 30.25
CA GLU A 64 17.48 4.55 30.48
C GLU A 64 18.98 4.51 30.85
N ASP A 65 19.74 5.53 30.43
CA ASP A 65 21.16 5.72 30.75
C ASP A 65 21.41 5.95 32.26
N ALA A 66 20.41 6.43 33.04
CA ALA A 66 20.53 6.67 34.48
C ALA A 66 20.53 5.38 35.34
N GLN A 67 20.12 4.25 34.77
CA GLN A 67 20.12 2.95 35.45
C GLN A 67 21.48 2.22 35.36
N LEU A 68 22.35 2.63 34.44
CA LEU A 68 23.63 1.95 34.16
C LEU A 68 24.75 2.56 35.00
N THR A 69 25.31 1.78 35.93
CA THR A 69 26.34 2.27 36.86
C THR A 69 27.75 1.81 36.52
N THR A 70 27.93 0.69 35.82
CA THR A 70 29.23 0.06 35.59
C THR A 70 29.47 -0.30 34.13
N GLY A 71 30.74 -0.49 33.74
CA GLY A 71 31.13 -0.96 32.41
C GLY A 71 30.51 -2.31 32.04
N PHE A 72 30.44 -3.24 32.99
CA PHE A 72 29.84 -4.56 32.78
C PHE A 72 28.34 -4.48 32.47
N GLN A 73 27.58 -3.69 33.24
CA GLN A 73 26.15 -3.47 32.98
C GLN A 73 25.91 -2.81 31.61
N LEU A 74 26.74 -1.82 31.25
CA LEU A 74 26.68 -1.15 29.96
C LEU A 74 26.82 -2.16 28.79
N VAL A 75 27.79 -3.07 28.89
CA VAL A 75 28.01 -4.09 27.86
C VAL A 75 26.86 -5.10 27.82
N LEU A 76 26.37 -5.59 28.96
CA LEU A 76 25.25 -6.54 28.98
C LEU A 76 23.97 -5.93 28.37
N ARG A 77 23.67 -4.67 28.69
CA ARG A 77 22.54 -3.93 28.10
C ARG A 77 22.74 -3.72 26.60
N ALA A 78 23.97 -3.46 26.15
CA ALA A 78 24.28 -3.38 24.73
C ALA A 78 24.09 -4.74 24.01
N CYS A 79 24.50 -5.84 24.63
CA CYS A 79 24.27 -7.20 24.13
C CYS A 79 22.77 -7.54 24.05
N GLN A 80 21.98 -7.11 25.03
CA GLN A 80 20.51 -7.28 25.03
C GLN A 80 19.88 -6.56 23.83
N ARG A 81 20.21 -5.28 23.63
CA ARG A 81 19.73 -4.49 22.48
C ARG A 81 20.22 -5.04 21.14
N PHE A 82 21.42 -5.60 21.10
CA PHE A 82 21.93 -6.31 19.93
C PHE A 82 21.10 -7.55 19.61
N TYR A 83 20.73 -8.37 20.60
CA TYR A 83 19.83 -9.51 20.39
C TYR A 83 18.45 -9.09 19.91
N GLN A 84 17.85 -8.07 20.52
CA GLN A 84 16.57 -7.51 20.06
C GLN A 84 16.66 -7.01 18.61
N SER A 85 17.70 -6.25 18.27
CA SER A 85 17.95 -5.79 16.90
C SER A 85 18.13 -6.94 15.91
N LYS A 86 18.83 -8.02 16.30
CA LYS A 86 19.02 -9.21 15.47
C LYS A 86 17.71 -9.94 15.18
N ILE A 87 16.82 -10.08 16.17
CA ILE A 87 15.49 -10.67 15.96
C ILE A 87 14.69 -9.86 14.92
N ILE A 88 14.84 -8.52 14.95
CA ILE A 88 14.16 -7.61 14.02
C ILE A 88 14.76 -7.64 12.61
N SER A 89 16.09 -7.62 12.51
CA SER A 89 16.82 -7.38 11.25
C SER A 89 17.21 -8.65 10.49
N ASN A 90 17.62 -9.72 11.19
CA ASN A 90 18.01 -11.00 10.59
C ASN A 90 17.98 -12.14 11.60
N ASP A 91 16.87 -12.87 11.64
CA ASP A 91 16.58 -13.99 12.56
C ASP A 91 17.48 -15.23 12.33
N LYS A 92 18.16 -15.33 11.19
CA LYS A 92 19.02 -16.48 10.83
C LYS A 92 20.46 -16.34 11.30
N ASP A 93 20.86 -15.17 11.80
CA ASP A 93 22.21 -14.96 12.31
C ASP A 93 22.40 -15.65 13.66
N LEU A 94 23.60 -16.20 13.86
CA LEU A 94 23.96 -16.87 15.09
C LEU A 94 24.76 -15.92 15.97
N SER A 95 24.39 -15.83 17.24
CA SER A 95 25.08 -15.01 18.21
C SER A 95 25.40 -15.79 19.49
N GLY A 96 26.53 -15.48 20.12
CA GLY A 96 26.95 -16.08 21.39
C GLY A 96 27.66 -15.07 22.28
N ILE A 97 27.72 -15.34 23.59
CA ILE A 97 28.35 -14.47 24.60
C ILE A 97 29.31 -15.32 25.42
N ILE A 98 30.54 -14.84 25.56
CA ILE A 98 31.62 -15.49 26.28
C ILE A 98 32.20 -14.48 27.25
N LEU A 99 32.34 -14.87 28.51
CA LEU A 99 32.98 -14.08 29.55
C LEU A 99 34.38 -14.64 29.79
N TYR A 100 35.37 -13.77 29.93
CA TYR A 100 36.72 -14.18 30.32
C TYR A 100 37.24 -13.31 31.48
N GLY A 101 38.01 -13.91 32.38
CA GLY A 101 38.38 -13.32 33.67
C GLY A 101 37.38 -13.60 34.80
N THR A 102 36.56 -14.64 34.67
CA THR A 102 35.66 -15.13 35.73
C THR A 102 36.40 -16.05 36.70
N GLU A 103 35.92 -16.25 37.91
CA GLU A 103 36.49 -17.25 38.82
C GLU A 103 36.04 -18.66 38.42
N ASN A 104 34.75 -18.83 38.15
CA ASN A 104 34.17 -20.06 37.63
C ASN A 104 34.46 -20.21 36.13
N SER A 105 34.62 -21.45 35.67
CA SER A 105 34.90 -21.78 34.27
C SER A 105 33.85 -22.74 33.72
N LEU A 106 33.33 -22.45 32.53
CA LEU A 106 32.38 -23.29 31.81
C LEU A 106 32.70 -23.26 30.33
N ASN A 107 33.49 -24.23 29.86
CA ASN A 107 33.85 -24.39 28.46
C ASN A 107 34.24 -25.85 28.17
N ALA A 108 34.20 -26.25 26.89
CA ALA A 108 34.44 -27.64 26.48
C ALA A 108 35.88 -28.15 26.68
N PHE A 109 36.81 -27.27 27.07
CA PHE A 109 38.24 -27.55 27.09
C PHE A 109 38.89 -27.35 28.46
N ASP A 110 38.06 -27.12 29.47
CA ASP A 110 38.47 -26.92 30.86
C ASP A 110 39.51 -25.80 31.03
N PHE A 111 39.50 -24.79 30.14
CA PHE A 111 40.31 -23.60 30.30
C PHE A 111 39.83 -22.79 31.48
N LYS A 112 40.76 -22.32 32.31
CA LYS A 112 40.44 -21.57 33.51
C LYS A 112 40.01 -20.15 33.16
N HIS A 113 39.10 -19.62 33.97
CA HIS A 113 38.60 -18.25 33.89
C HIS A 113 37.83 -17.90 32.61
N ILE A 114 37.28 -18.89 31.91
CA ILE A 114 36.47 -18.70 30.71
C ILE A 114 35.10 -19.35 30.91
N TYR A 115 34.04 -18.55 30.77
CA TYR A 115 32.66 -18.97 30.93
C TYR A 115 31.85 -18.68 29.66
N ILE A 116 31.28 -19.71 29.04
CA ILE A 116 30.37 -19.56 27.91
C ILE A 116 28.97 -19.28 28.45
N LEU A 117 28.53 -18.02 28.41
CA LEU A 117 27.20 -17.63 28.86
C LEU A 117 26.13 -18.09 27.87
N HIS A 118 26.34 -17.80 26.57
CA HIS A 118 25.47 -18.25 25.50
C HIS A 118 26.29 -18.92 24.40
N GLU A 119 25.97 -20.17 24.09
CA GLU A 119 26.50 -20.84 22.90
C GLU A 119 26.03 -20.16 21.60
N LEU A 120 26.75 -20.42 20.52
CA LEU A 120 26.49 -19.86 19.19
C LEU A 120 25.18 -20.41 18.62
N ALA A 121 24.09 -19.68 18.82
CA ALA A 121 22.75 -20.03 18.34
C ALA A 121 21.94 -18.77 17.99
N GLN A 122 20.71 -18.93 17.51
CA GLN A 122 19.83 -17.79 17.24
C GLN A 122 19.48 -17.07 18.55
N PRO A 123 19.41 -15.73 18.56
CA PRO A 123 18.89 -14.97 19.70
C PRO A 123 17.46 -15.41 20.03
N SER A 124 17.16 -15.62 21.31
CA SER A 124 15.84 -16.01 21.80
C SER A 124 15.37 -15.09 22.92
N ALA A 125 14.07 -15.09 23.18
CA ALA A 125 13.45 -14.32 24.25
C ALA A 125 14.04 -14.67 25.63
N GLU A 126 14.28 -15.96 25.89
CA GLU A 126 14.91 -16.46 27.12
C GLU A 126 16.31 -15.86 27.34
N ARG A 127 17.13 -15.80 26.29
CA ARG A 127 18.47 -15.20 26.35
C ARG A 127 18.43 -13.70 26.63
N ILE A 128 17.41 -13.01 26.13
CA ILE A 128 17.19 -11.57 26.40
C ILE A 128 16.82 -11.37 27.88
N ILE A 129 15.90 -12.19 28.43
CA ILE A 129 15.54 -12.16 29.86
C ILE A 129 16.77 -12.40 30.73
N GLN A 130 17.61 -13.36 30.37
CA GLN A 130 18.81 -13.68 31.13
C GLN A 130 19.75 -12.47 31.22
N LEU A 131 19.94 -11.73 30.13
CA LEU A 131 20.77 -10.51 30.12
C LEU A 131 20.12 -9.36 30.89
N GLU A 132 18.81 -9.19 30.80
CA GLU A 132 18.05 -8.20 31.58
C GLU A 132 18.20 -8.47 33.08
N THR A 133 18.05 -9.74 33.47
CA THR A 133 18.17 -10.19 34.86
C THR A 133 19.58 -9.98 35.42
N LEU A 134 20.62 -10.10 34.59
CA LEU A 134 22.02 -9.91 34.96
C LEU A 134 22.47 -8.44 34.95
N SER A 135 21.74 -7.55 34.28
CA SER A 135 22.08 -6.12 34.17
C SER A 135 21.35 -5.23 35.19
N ASP A 136 20.38 -5.77 35.92
CA ASP A 136 19.58 -5.04 36.91
C ASP A 136 20.44 -4.38 38.02
N LYS A 137 20.22 -3.07 38.23
CA LYS A 137 21.00 -2.19 39.11
C LYS A 137 21.10 -2.71 40.54
N SER A 138 20.02 -3.30 41.05
CA SER A 138 19.93 -3.73 42.45
C SER A 138 20.55 -5.12 42.70
N THR A 139 20.58 -5.98 41.69
CA THR A 139 20.91 -7.40 41.86
C THR A 139 22.12 -7.89 41.05
N TYR A 140 22.67 -7.08 40.13
CA TYR A 140 23.71 -7.53 39.20
C TYR A 140 24.93 -8.14 39.90
N LYS A 141 25.40 -7.52 41.00
CA LYS A 141 26.63 -7.96 41.68
C LYS A 141 26.44 -9.29 42.38
N THR A 142 25.33 -9.46 43.10
CA THR A 142 24.99 -10.72 43.78
C THR A 142 24.84 -11.87 42.78
N LYS A 143 24.09 -11.66 41.70
CA LYS A 143 23.90 -12.67 40.65
C LYS A 143 25.19 -13.00 39.91
N TYR A 144 26.05 -11.99 39.69
CA TYR A 144 27.36 -12.22 39.09
C TYR A 144 28.20 -13.12 39.98
N ASP A 145 28.32 -12.79 41.26
CA ASP A 145 29.16 -13.53 42.21
C ASP A 145 28.62 -14.97 42.41
N GLU A 146 27.31 -15.19 42.34
CA GLU A 146 26.68 -16.53 42.37
C GLU A 146 27.02 -17.39 41.15
N LEU A 147 26.97 -16.83 39.94
CA LEU A 147 27.13 -17.59 38.69
C LEU A 147 28.59 -17.71 38.25
N PHE A 148 29.34 -16.61 38.34
CA PHE A 148 30.67 -16.48 37.76
C PHE A 148 31.79 -16.42 38.82
N GLY A 149 31.42 -16.33 40.10
CA GLY A 149 32.35 -16.19 41.23
C GLY A 149 32.88 -14.77 41.39
N SER A 150 33.86 -14.58 42.26
CA SER A 150 34.39 -13.27 42.62
C SER A 150 35.17 -12.60 41.48
N THR A 151 35.20 -11.27 41.48
CA THR A 151 35.89 -10.45 40.45
C THR A 151 37.41 -10.38 40.64
N GLN A 152 38.02 -11.28 41.42
CA GLN A 152 39.45 -11.24 41.78
C GLN A 152 40.32 -12.25 40.99
N ALA A 153 39.78 -12.88 39.95
CA ALA A 153 40.54 -13.83 39.14
C ALA A 153 41.77 -13.15 38.50
N THR A 154 42.95 -13.72 38.72
CA THR A 154 44.22 -13.26 38.14
C THR A 154 44.81 -14.35 37.25
N GLY A 155 45.48 -13.95 36.17
CA GLY A 155 46.16 -14.90 35.27
C GLY A 155 45.28 -15.53 34.17
N TYR A 156 44.12 -14.94 33.86
CA TYR A 156 43.33 -15.33 32.69
C TYR A 156 44.05 -14.97 31.37
N SER A 157 43.83 -15.75 30.31
CA SER A 157 44.54 -15.63 29.03
C SER A 157 43.63 -15.25 27.87
N LEU A 158 43.98 -14.16 27.16
CA LEU A 158 43.23 -13.76 25.96
C LEU A 158 43.39 -14.77 24.82
N ASN A 159 44.54 -15.45 24.74
CA ASN A 159 44.77 -16.51 23.76
C ASN A 159 43.76 -17.66 23.92
N GLU A 160 43.56 -18.14 25.16
CA GLU A 160 42.61 -19.21 25.46
C GLU A 160 41.17 -18.79 25.16
N ALA A 161 40.81 -17.53 25.48
CA ALA A 161 39.50 -16.98 25.17
C ALA A 161 39.23 -16.91 23.66
N LEU A 162 40.20 -16.42 22.87
CA LEU A 162 40.14 -16.38 21.41
C LEU A 162 40.08 -17.79 20.81
N TRP A 163 40.75 -18.76 21.42
CA TRP A 163 40.68 -20.16 20.99
C TRP A 163 39.30 -20.77 21.23
N THR A 164 38.68 -20.53 22.39
CA THR A 164 37.30 -20.93 22.66
C THR A 164 36.33 -20.33 21.64
N CYS A 165 36.50 -19.05 21.29
CA CYS A 165 35.69 -18.40 20.24
C CYS A 165 35.85 -19.10 18.88
N SER A 166 37.10 -19.39 18.48
CA SER A 166 37.39 -20.10 17.23
C SER A 166 36.72 -21.46 17.17
N ASN A 167 36.73 -22.19 18.29
CA ASN A 167 36.13 -23.52 18.36
C ASN A 167 34.60 -23.47 18.21
N LEU A 168 33.94 -22.48 18.83
CA LEU A 168 32.50 -22.31 18.68
C LEU A 168 32.09 -22.04 17.22
N PHE A 169 32.92 -21.33 16.45
CA PHE A 169 32.68 -21.19 15.01
C PHE A 169 32.90 -22.48 14.22
N SER A 170 33.88 -23.30 14.60
CA SER A 170 34.16 -24.58 13.96
C SER A 170 33.10 -25.63 14.25
N ASN A 171 32.56 -25.64 15.47
CA ASN A 171 31.53 -26.57 15.92
C ASN A 171 30.10 -26.12 15.58
N SER A 172 29.94 -25.00 14.86
CA SER A 172 28.62 -24.56 14.44
C SER A 172 27.97 -25.60 13.52
N PRO A 173 26.72 -26.03 13.79
CA PRO A 173 26.01 -26.98 12.92
C PRO A 173 25.66 -26.38 11.54
N GLN A 174 25.94 -25.10 11.33
CA GLN A 174 25.53 -24.33 10.16
C GLN A 174 26.73 -23.66 9.50
N ARG A 175 26.71 -23.57 8.16
CA ARG A 175 27.78 -22.88 7.42
C ARG A 175 27.64 -21.37 7.56
N LEU A 176 28.58 -20.74 8.24
CA LEU A 176 28.63 -19.29 8.42
C LEU A 176 29.39 -18.62 7.28
N THR A 177 28.84 -17.53 6.77
CA THR A 177 29.47 -16.73 5.68
C THR A 177 30.46 -15.75 6.25
N ILE A 178 30.12 -15.13 7.39
CA ILE A 178 30.98 -14.19 8.09
C ILE A 178 31.09 -14.63 9.55
N LYS A 179 32.30 -14.57 10.10
CA LYS A 179 32.61 -14.90 11.50
C LYS A 179 33.25 -13.67 12.14
N ARG A 180 32.66 -13.15 13.21
CA ARG A 180 33.18 -11.96 13.91
C ARG A 180 33.21 -12.15 15.42
N ILE A 181 34.23 -11.59 16.06
CA ILE A 181 34.36 -11.55 17.52
C ILE A 181 34.39 -10.07 17.93
N PHE A 182 33.45 -9.67 18.76
CA PHE A 182 33.35 -8.36 19.38
C PHE A 182 33.95 -8.44 20.78
N ILE A 183 35.08 -7.78 20.99
CA ILE A 183 35.82 -7.78 22.26
C ILE A 183 35.45 -6.52 23.03
N PHE A 184 34.82 -6.67 24.20
CA PHE A 184 34.50 -5.58 25.12
C PHE A 184 35.48 -5.62 26.29
N THR A 185 36.28 -4.57 26.45
CA THR A 185 37.38 -4.51 27.42
C THR A 185 37.65 -3.07 27.84
N CYS A 186 38.06 -2.87 29.10
CA CYS A 186 38.59 -1.59 29.58
C CYS A 186 40.13 -1.59 29.65
N ASN A 187 40.79 -2.74 29.49
CA ASN A 187 42.24 -2.86 29.61
C ASN A 187 42.91 -2.68 28.26
N ASP A 188 43.68 -1.61 28.08
CA ASP A 188 44.35 -1.29 26.81
C ASP A 188 45.64 -2.11 26.55
N GLN A 189 46.16 -2.78 27.59
CA GLN A 189 47.35 -3.64 27.50
C GLN A 189 47.17 -4.91 28.36
N PRO A 190 46.31 -5.85 27.92
CA PRO A 190 46.21 -7.15 28.57
C PRO A 190 47.58 -7.86 28.55
N HIS A 191 47.91 -8.56 29.64
CA HIS A 191 49.18 -9.28 29.84
C HIS A 191 50.44 -8.41 29.96
N ALA A 192 50.33 -7.13 30.32
CA ALA A 192 51.50 -6.25 30.53
C ALA A 192 52.59 -6.86 31.46
N SER A 193 52.20 -7.70 32.41
CA SER A 193 53.12 -8.41 33.32
C SER A 193 53.75 -9.68 32.73
N ASN A 194 53.23 -10.23 31.62
CA ASN A 194 53.66 -11.51 31.04
C ASN A 194 53.75 -11.46 29.51
N LEU A 195 54.97 -11.18 29.02
CA LEU A 195 55.30 -11.08 27.59
C LEU A 195 54.99 -12.36 26.79
N THR A 196 55.01 -13.53 27.43
CA THR A 196 54.72 -14.80 26.75
C THR A 196 53.24 -14.88 26.38
N LEU A 197 52.34 -14.54 27.31
CA LEU A 197 50.89 -14.50 27.07
C LEU A 197 50.54 -13.41 26.04
N GLU A 198 51.22 -12.27 26.10
CA GLU A 198 51.05 -11.19 25.11
C GLU A 198 51.35 -11.68 23.68
N ARG A 199 52.51 -12.31 23.47
CA ARG A 199 52.91 -12.86 22.16
C ARG A 199 51.96 -13.94 21.67
N GLN A 200 51.52 -14.83 22.55
CA GLN A 200 50.56 -15.89 22.21
C GLN A 200 49.22 -15.31 21.77
N ALA A 201 48.71 -14.29 22.46
CA ALA A 201 47.46 -13.63 22.11
C ALA A 201 47.54 -12.92 20.74
N LYS A 202 48.64 -12.19 20.47
CA LYS A 202 48.87 -11.53 19.17
C LYS A 202 49.00 -12.53 18.02
N GLN A 203 49.75 -13.61 18.23
CA GLN A 203 49.88 -14.68 17.22
C GLN A 203 48.52 -15.33 16.94
N ARG A 204 47.74 -15.63 17.98
CA ARG A 204 46.41 -16.23 17.82
C ARG A 204 45.46 -15.31 17.07
N ALA A 205 45.48 -14.01 17.35
CA ALA A 205 44.69 -13.03 16.64
C ALA A 205 45.02 -13.01 15.13
N LYS A 206 46.30 -13.11 14.78
CA LYS A 206 46.75 -13.25 13.40
C LYS A 206 46.23 -14.53 12.74
N ASP A 207 46.36 -15.67 13.41
CA ASP A 207 45.86 -16.95 12.92
C ASP A 207 44.34 -16.89 12.63
N LEU A 208 43.58 -16.22 13.51
CA LEU A 208 42.14 -16.03 13.31
C LEU A 208 41.81 -15.17 12.09
N ASN A 209 42.57 -14.10 11.87
CA ASN A 209 42.41 -13.24 10.71
C ASN A 209 42.72 -13.99 9.41
N ASP A 210 43.75 -14.84 9.40
CA ASP A 210 44.11 -15.70 8.25
C ASP A 210 43.02 -16.74 7.94
N VAL A 211 42.33 -17.24 8.97
CA VAL A 211 41.14 -18.12 8.83
C VAL A 211 39.88 -17.33 8.41
N GLY A 212 39.94 -16.00 8.36
CA GLY A 212 38.83 -15.13 7.96
C GLY A 212 37.86 -14.77 9.10
N ILE A 213 38.26 -14.91 10.36
CA ILE A 213 37.52 -14.45 11.53
C ILE A 213 37.93 -13.00 11.83
N GLN A 214 36.96 -12.10 11.84
CA GLN A 214 37.19 -10.67 12.05
C GLN A 214 37.16 -10.33 13.54
N LEU A 215 38.17 -9.61 14.01
CA LEU A 215 38.28 -9.14 15.39
C LEU A 215 37.93 -7.65 15.46
N GLU A 216 37.01 -7.28 16.33
CA GLU A 216 36.62 -5.89 16.56
C GLU A 216 36.64 -5.59 18.06
N VAL A 217 37.31 -4.52 18.45
CA VAL A 217 37.49 -4.14 19.87
C VAL A 217 36.66 -2.90 20.18
N PHE A 218 35.88 -2.98 21.25
CA PHE A 218 35.03 -1.94 21.79
C PHE A 218 35.56 -1.54 23.18
N PRO A 219 36.30 -0.43 23.29
CA PRO A 219 36.87 0.01 24.55
C PRO A 219 35.79 0.50 25.50
N ILE A 220 35.80 0.09 26.76
CA ILE A 220 34.88 0.54 27.80
C ILE A 220 35.64 1.43 28.77
N LEU A 221 35.09 2.59 29.10
CA LEU A 221 35.82 3.60 29.87
C LEU A 221 35.25 3.79 31.25
N THR A 222 36.11 3.58 32.23
CA THR A 222 35.82 3.57 33.66
C THR A 222 36.54 4.76 34.29
N GLU A 223 36.16 5.15 35.51
CA GLU A 223 36.81 6.26 36.22
C GLU A 223 38.34 6.14 36.28
N THR A 224 38.85 4.92 36.45
CA THR A 224 40.30 4.65 36.51
C THR A 224 40.98 4.64 35.14
N ILE A 225 40.23 4.35 34.06
CA ILE A 225 40.73 4.28 32.69
C ILE A 225 39.90 5.23 31.81
N PRO A 226 40.15 6.54 31.87
CA PRO A 226 39.40 7.54 31.10
C PRO A 226 39.80 7.59 29.62
N ARG A 227 40.86 6.87 29.22
CA ARG A 227 41.35 6.81 27.84
C ARG A 227 41.87 5.40 27.54
N PHE A 228 41.62 4.94 26.31
CA PHE A 228 42.10 3.65 25.81
C PHE A 228 43.08 3.88 24.65
N ASP A 229 44.26 3.27 24.73
CA ASP A 229 45.30 3.40 23.69
C ASP A 229 45.45 2.11 22.87
N PHE A 230 44.97 2.14 21.62
CA PHE A 230 45.08 0.99 20.72
C PHE A 230 46.53 0.60 20.40
N LYS A 231 47.48 1.54 20.46
CA LYS A 231 48.88 1.31 20.06
C LYS A 231 49.62 0.36 20.98
N LYS A 232 49.21 0.26 22.25
CA LYS A 232 49.91 -0.58 23.25
C LYS A 232 49.82 -2.07 22.92
N PHE A 233 48.63 -2.55 22.53
CA PHE A 233 48.40 -3.98 22.31
C PHE A 233 47.44 -4.26 21.15
N PHE A 234 46.28 -3.61 21.10
CA PHE A 234 45.20 -3.98 20.17
C PHE A 234 45.42 -3.59 18.70
N GLN A 235 46.41 -2.73 18.40
CA GLN A 235 46.87 -2.44 17.04
C GLN A 235 47.19 -3.74 16.29
N ASP A 236 47.99 -4.61 16.92
CA ASP A 236 48.43 -5.87 16.34
C ASP A 236 47.33 -6.93 16.34
N VAL A 237 46.34 -6.81 17.24
CA VAL A 237 45.23 -7.78 17.34
C VAL A 237 44.19 -7.54 16.24
N VAL A 238 43.87 -6.28 15.98
CA VAL A 238 42.86 -5.87 14.98
C VAL A 238 43.49 -5.59 13.62
N MET A 239 44.84 -5.61 13.51
CA MET A 239 45.60 -5.36 12.29
C MET A 239 45.27 -3.98 11.68
N LEU A 240 45.27 -2.95 12.51
CA LEU A 240 44.91 -1.58 12.08
C LEU A 240 46.08 -0.93 11.30
N SER A 241 45.76 -0.23 10.21
CA SER A 241 46.72 0.65 9.53
C SER A 241 47.00 1.91 10.35
N ASP A 242 48.10 2.62 10.07
CA ASP A 242 48.44 3.87 10.76
C ASP A 242 47.32 4.93 10.63
N GLU A 243 46.67 5.00 9.46
CA GLU A 243 45.50 5.86 9.25
C GLU A 243 44.29 5.41 10.11
N ASP A 244 44.01 4.11 10.18
CA ASP A 244 42.91 3.56 10.99
C ASP A 244 43.15 3.71 12.50
N LEU A 245 44.41 3.65 12.94
CA LEU A 245 44.80 3.86 14.33
C LEU A 245 44.57 5.29 14.79
N GLU A 246 44.96 6.27 13.96
CA GLU A 246 44.66 7.68 14.23
C GLU A 246 43.16 7.91 14.26
N ILE A 247 42.39 7.21 13.41
CA ILE A 247 40.93 7.29 13.40
C ILE A 247 40.35 6.77 14.72
N ARG A 248 40.76 5.57 15.18
CA ARG A 248 40.23 4.95 16.41
C ARG A 248 40.64 5.69 17.68
N ASN A 249 41.90 6.15 17.77
CA ASN A 249 42.37 6.90 18.93
C ASN A 249 41.72 8.29 19.08
N ASN A 250 41.11 8.82 18.01
CA ASN A 250 40.38 10.08 17.99
C ASN A 250 38.87 9.92 18.22
N GLN A 251 38.34 8.68 18.33
CA GLN A 251 36.93 8.45 18.63
C GLN A 251 36.62 8.81 20.09
N GLU A 252 35.45 9.40 20.31
CA GLU A 252 35.01 9.79 21.66
C GLU A 252 34.79 8.57 22.58
N PRO A 253 34.97 8.76 23.90
CA PRO A 253 34.96 7.71 24.89
C PRO A 253 33.62 6.95 25.01
N THR A 254 33.61 5.63 24.83
CA THR A 254 32.46 4.73 25.03
C THR A 254 32.07 4.62 26.52
N GLY A 255 31.22 5.54 26.97
CA GLY A 255 30.65 5.56 28.33
C GLY A 255 29.13 5.68 28.38
N ARG A 256 28.46 5.73 27.22
CA ARG A 256 26.99 5.80 27.08
C ARG A 256 26.47 4.66 26.23
N LEU A 257 25.27 4.16 26.53
CA LEU A 257 24.68 3.04 25.80
C LEU A 257 24.44 3.39 24.34
N SER A 258 23.89 4.58 24.09
CA SER A 258 23.58 5.06 22.73
C SER A 258 24.83 5.20 21.84
N GLU A 259 25.98 5.52 22.42
CA GLU A 259 27.26 5.63 21.70
C GLU A 259 27.85 4.24 21.43
N LEU A 260 27.88 3.36 22.43
CA LEU A 260 28.32 1.97 22.28
C LEU A 260 27.52 1.25 21.20
N LEU A 261 26.19 1.40 21.22
CA LEU A 261 25.30 0.79 20.22
C LEU A 261 25.57 1.28 18.81
N LYS A 262 25.84 2.59 18.61
CA LYS A 262 26.22 3.10 17.29
C LYS A 262 27.48 2.42 16.76
N PHE A 263 28.49 2.23 17.61
CA PHE A 263 29.72 1.53 17.21
C PHE A 263 29.44 0.07 16.88
N VAL A 264 28.73 -0.65 17.76
CA VAL A 264 28.37 -2.06 17.55
C VAL A 264 27.60 -2.22 16.23
N TYR A 265 26.58 -1.41 15.99
CA TYR A 265 25.78 -1.46 14.75
C TYR A 265 26.57 -1.04 13.51
N SER A 266 27.49 -0.07 13.62
CA SER A 266 28.36 0.32 12.50
C SER A 266 29.29 -0.81 12.03
N LYS A 267 29.65 -1.72 12.94
CA LYS A 267 30.54 -2.86 12.69
C LYS A 267 29.76 -4.17 12.49
N GLU A 268 28.48 -4.19 12.84
CA GLU A 268 27.59 -5.32 12.60
C GLU A 268 27.34 -5.54 11.09
N HIS A 269 27.13 -4.49 10.32
CA HIS A 269 26.77 -4.65 8.91
C HIS A 269 28.00 -4.50 8.01
N LYS A 270 28.46 -5.61 7.42
CA LYS A 270 29.42 -5.53 6.31
C LYS A 270 28.71 -4.92 5.09
N LYS A 271 29.43 -4.07 4.34
CA LYS A 271 28.94 -3.51 3.07
C LYS A 271 28.46 -4.65 2.16
N ARG A 272 27.15 -4.74 1.95
CA ARG A 272 26.52 -5.73 1.05
C ARG A 272 26.13 -5.03 -0.24
N ALA A 273 26.83 -5.36 -1.32
CA ALA A 273 26.45 -4.88 -2.64
C ALA A 273 25.11 -5.52 -3.05
N TYR A 274 24.19 -4.69 -3.54
CA TYR A 274 22.96 -5.11 -4.19
C TYR A 274 23.26 -5.86 -5.50
N CYS A 275 24.18 -5.31 -6.29
CA CYS A 275 24.80 -5.98 -7.42
C CYS A 275 26.16 -5.35 -7.72
N THR A 276 27.02 -6.09 -8.42
CA THR A 276 28.25 -5.57 -9.00
C THR A 276 28.11 -5.67 -10.52
N VAL A 277 28.30 -4.55 -11.20
CA VAL A 277 28.04 -4.40 -12.63
C VAL A 277 29.13 -3.57 -13.29
N PRO A 278 29.40 -3.79 -14.60
CA PRO A 278 30.30 -2.94 -15.34
C PRO A 278 29.69 -1.54 -15.56
N PHE A 279 30.57 -0.55 -15.65
CA PHE A 279 30.29 0.81 -16.06
C PHE A 279 31.00 1.06 -17.38
N THR A 280 30.24 1.10 -18.47
CA THR A 280 30.71 1.31 -19.83
C THR A 280 30.73 2.79 -20.17
N LEU A 281 31.92 3.32 -20.48
CA LEU A 281 32.11 4.71 -20.94
C LEU A 281 31.89 4.87 -22.44
N GLY A 282 32.00 3.78 -23.19
CA GLY A 282 31.92 3.74 -24.65
C GLY A 282 32.72 2.56 -25.19
N LYS A 283 33.00 2.57 -26.49
CA LYS A 283 33.86 1.58 -27.16
C LYS A 283 35.16 2.24 -27.60
N ALA A 284 36.28 1.55 -27.39
CA ALA A 284 37.58 1.94 -27.93
C ALA A 284 37.60 1.75 -29.47
N ALA A 285 38.66 2.25 -30.10
CA ALA A 285 38.79 2.24 -31.56
C ALA A 285 38.86 0.83 -32.18
N ASP A 286 39.23 -0.17 -31.38
CA ASP A 286 39.27 -1.59 -31.74
C ASP A 286 37.93 -2.33 -31.47
N GLY A 287 36.91 -1.61 -30.99
CA GLY A 287 35.60 -2.15 -30.65
C GLY A 287 35.51 -2.77 -29.25
N THR A 288 36.60 -2.77 -28.46
CA THR A 288 36.56 -3.22 -27.06
C THR A 288 35.81 -2.20 -26.20
N PRO A 289 34.91 -2.62 -25.30
CA PRO A 289 34.22 -1.68 -24.44
C PRO A 289 35.18 -1.14 -23.37
N LEU A 290 35.21 0.19 -23.20
CA LEU A 290 35.98 0.84 -22.15
C LEU A 290 35.14 0.82 -20.88
N GLU A 291 35.42 -0.12 -19.99
CA GLU A 291 34.61 -0.37 -18.79
C GLU A 291 35.45 -0.39 -17.52
N PHE A 292 34.82 0.00 -16.40
CA PHE A 292 35.33 -0.23 -15.06
C PHE A 292 34.24 -0.84 -14.19
N SER A 293 34.60 -1.48 -13.09
CA SER A 293 33.64 -2.20 -12.26
C SER A 293 33.13 -1.33 -11.10
N VAL A 294 31.82 -1.35 -10.88
CA VAL A 294 31.17 -0.67 -9.76
C VAL A 294 30.26 -1.61 -8.99
N SER A 295 30.31 -1.49 -7.66
CA SER A 295 29.35 -2.11 -6.76
C SER A 295 28.24 -1.12 -6.42
N VAL A 296 27.00 -1.57 -6.55
CA VAL A 296 25.77 -0.82 -6.25
C VAL A 296 25.30 -1.20 -4.85
N TYR A 297 24.98 -0.21 -4.02
CA TYR A 297 24.56 -0.37 -2.63
C TYR A 297 23.20 0.28 -2.39
N ASN A 298 22.39 -0.35 -1.53
CA ASN A 298 21.14 0.21 -1.05
C ASN A 298 21.40 0.88 0.30
N MET A 299 21.57 2.21 0.30
CA MET A 299 21.81 2.96 1.54
C MET A 299 20.53 3.13 2.37
N VAL A 300 19.38 3.18 1.69
CA VAL A 300 18.07 3.28 2.31
C VAL A 300 17.17 2.20 1.71
N ARG A 301 16.53 1.41 2.57
CA ARG A 301 15.56 0.38 2.16
C ARG A 301 14.30 0.55 3.02
N PRO A 302 13.10 0.54 2.42
CA PRO A 302 11.88 0.40 3.20
C PRO A 302 11.95 -0.89 4.02
N CYS A 303 11.66 -0.82 5.32
CA CYS A 303 11.54 -2.00 6.17
C CYS A 303 10.06 -2.42 6.19
N PRO A 304 9.65 -3.44 5.42
CA PRO A 304 8.28 -3.93 5.45
C PRO A 304 8.04 -4.75 6.72
N LYS A 305 6.77 -4.91 7.08
CA LYS A 305 6.35 -5.88 8.11
C LYS A 305 6.79 -7.29 7.69
N PRO A 306 7.37 -8.11 8.59
CA PRO A 306 7.74 -9.48 8.27
C PRO A 306 6.52 -10.29 7.79
N THR A 307 6.76 -11.18 6.82
CA THR A 307 5.75 -12.08 6.28
C THR A 307 5.39 -13.15 7.32
N LYS A 308 4.11 -13.53 7.37
CA LYS A 308 3.64 -14.57 8.28
C LYS A 308 4.22 -15.94 7.89
N ILE A 309 4.66 -16.71 8.89
CA ILE A 309 5.11 -18.09 8.71
C ILE A 309 3.95 -19.02 9.08
N LYS A 310 3.69 -20.04 8.26
CA LYS A 310 2.65 -21.03 8.54
C LYS A 310 3.20 -22.10 9.48
N LEU A 311 2.53 -22.33 10.59
CA LEU A 311 2.91 -23.32 11.61
C LEU A 311 1.91 -24.46 11.66
N ASP A 312 2.38 -25.64 12.05
CA ASP A 312 1.51 -26.74 12.44
C ASP A 312 0.88 -26.45 13.81
N MET A 313 -0.45 -26.53 13.92
CA MET A 313 -1.18 -26.12 15.13
C MET A 313 -0.80 -26.95 16.37
N LYS A 314 -0.41 -28.21 16.21
CA LYS A 314 -0.12 -29.10 17.35
C LYS A 314 1.31 -28.96 17.84
N THR A 315 2.26 -28.78 16.92
CA THR A 315 3.68 -28.79 17.21
C THR A 315 4.33 -27.40 17.17
N ASN A 316 3.63 -26.40 16.63
CA ASN A 316 4.15 -25.05 16.33
C ASN A 316 5.41 -25.04 15.44
N LEU A 317 5.67 -26.13 14.70
CA LEU A 317 6.78 -26.21 13.77
C LEU A 317 6.44 -25.56 12.42
N GLU A 318 7.43 -24.97 11.77
CA GLU A 318 7.27 -24.34 10.46
C GLU A 318 6.86 -25.35 9.39
N THR A 319 5.87 -24.97 8.58
CA THR A 319 5.35 -25.80 7.49
C THR A 319 5.95 -25.38 6.15
N LYS A 320 6.40 -26.35 5.36
CA LYS A 320 6.88 -26.12 4.00
C LYS A 320 5.69 -26.02 3.04
N ILE A 321 5.58 -24.89 2.34
CA ILE A 321 4.57 -24.68 1.31
C ILE A 321 5.14 -25.16 -0.03
N VAL A 322 4.41 -26.03 -0.73
CA VAL A 322 4.74 -26.49 -2.09
C VAL A 322 3.55 -26.19 -3.00
N THR A 323 3.74 -25.28 -3.95
CA THR A 323 2.72 -24.94 -4.96
C THR A 323 2.97 -25.73 -6.23
N LYS A 324 1.93 -26.38 -6.76
CA LYS A 324 1.97 -27.11 -8.03
C LYS A 324 0.79 -26.67 -8.90
N HIS A 325 1.02 -26.52 -10.19
CA HIS A 325 -0.03 -26.27 -11.17
C HIS A 325 -0.51 -27.60 -11.75
N TYR A 326 -1.81 -27.74 -11.99
CA TYR A 326 -2.39 -28.94 -12.55
C TYR A 326 -3.45 -28.61 -13.59
N LEU A 327 -3.64 -29.51 -14.55
CA LEU A 327 -4.74 -29.42 -15.51
C LEU A 327 -6.05 -29.83 -14.79
N PRO A 328 -7.10 -28.99 -14.77
CA PRO A 328 -8.32 -29.31 -14.03
C PRO A 328 -9.03 -30.59 -14.49
N GLU A 329 -8.90 -30.96 -15.76
CA GLU A 329 -9.60 -32.10 -16.35
C GLU A 329 -8.93 -33.45 -16.02
N THR A 330 -7.60 -33.51 -16.06
CA THR A 330 -6.83 -34.76 -15.88
C THR A 330 -6.14 -34.85 -14.53
N ALA A 331 -6.12 -33.77 -13.75
CA ALA A 331 -5.32 -33.60 -12.54
C ALA A 331 -3.80 -33.82 -12.75
N GLU A 332 -3.33 -33.77 -14.00
CA GLU A 332 -1.92 -33.90 -14.34
C GLU A 332 -1.16 -32.64 -13.94
N ILE A 333 0.03 -32.80 -13.38
CA ILE A 333 0.88 -31.69 -12.97
C ILE A 333 1.48 -31.03 -14.21
N LEU A 334 1.30 -29.72 -14.34
CA LEU A 334 1.82 -28.95 -15.46
C LEU A 334 3.26 -28.52 -15.19
N MET A 335 4.13 -28.78 -16.16
CA MET A 335 5.49 -28.26 -16.18
C MET A 335 5.49 -26.84 -16.75
N PRO A 336 6.50 -26.00 -16.45
CA PRO A 336 6.58 -24.65 -17.02
C PRO A 336 6.58 -24.61 -18.55
N SER A 337 7.02 -25.68 -19.22
CA SER A 337 6.95 -25.86 -20.68
C SER A 337 5.53 -26.00 -21.22
N ASP A 338 4.60 -26.46 -20.39
CA ASP A 338 3.23 -26.75 -20.76
C ASP A 338 2.33 -25.52 -20.59
N ILE A 339 2.89 -24.42 -20.09
CA ILE A 339 2.19 -23.17 -19.77
C ILE A 339 2.59 -22.08 -20.76
N GLN A 340 1.60 -21.48 -21.41
CA GLN A 340 1.75 -20.29 -22.25
C GLN A 340 1.08 -19.07 -21.63
N TYR A 341 1.58 -17.88 -21.96
CA TYR A 341 1.05 -16.61 -21.46
C TYR A 341 0.16 -15.94 -22.51
N GLY A 342 -1.09 -15.64 -22.17
CA GLY A 342 -2.04 -15.02 -23.10
C GLY A 342 -2.36 -13.57 -22.72
N LEU A 343 -2.30 -12.65 -23.68
CA LEU A 343 -2.83 -11.29 -23.58
C LEU A 343 -3.98 -11.11 -24.57
N ASP A 344 -5.16 -10.78 -24.04
CA ASP A 344 -6.33 -10.49 -24.85
C ASP A 344 -6.33 -9.01 -25.27
N VAL A 345 -6.13 -8.75 -26.56
CA VAL A 345 -6.16 -7.40 -27.14
C VAL A 345 -7.37 -7.29 -28.06
N SER A 346 -8.40 -6.58 -27.59
CA SER A 346 -9.71 -6.52 -28.25
C SER A 346 -10.32 -7.92 -28.44
N SER A 347 -10.52 -8.38 -29.67
CA SER A 347 -11.07 -9.71 -29.98
C SER A 347 -10.01 -10.77 -30.29
N ARG A 348 -8.71 -10.45 -30.16
CA ARG A 348 -7.61 -11.35 -30.50
C ARG A 348 -6.82 -11.71 -29.24
N ARG A 349 -6.69 -13.00 -28.98
CA ARG A 349 -5.78 -13.53 -27.96
C ARG A 349 -4.39 -13.68 -28.57
N VAL A 350 -3.42 -13.00 -27.99
CA VAL A 350 -2.00 -13.11 -28.35
C VAL A 350 -1.34 -14.01 -27.32
N LEU A 351 -0.81 -15.14 -27.77
CA LEU A 351 -0.09 -16.08 -26.92
C LEU A 351 1.40 -15.79 -27.01
N PHE A 352 2.09 -15.97 -25.89
CA PHE A 352 3.53 -15.83 -25.75
C PHE A 352 4.09 -17.02 -25.00
N ASP A 353 5.22 -17.52 -25.49
CA ASP A 353 6.02 -18.48 -24.73
C ASP A 353 6.81 -17.76 -23.62
N ALA A 354 7.26 -18.51 -22.62
CA ALA A 354 8.05 -17.95 -21.52
C ALA A 354 9.32 -17.23 -22.01
N ASP A 355 9.96 -17.75 -23.07
CA ASP A 355 11.15 -17.16 -23.67
C ASP A 355 10.84 -15.88 -24.45
N GLU A 356 9.67 -15.79 -25.08
CA GLU A 356 9.22 -14.56 -25.75
C GLU A 356 8.96 -13.45 -24.75
N ILE A 357 8.32 -13.76 -23.60
CA ILE A 357 8.15 -12.80 -22.50
C ILE A 357 9.51 -12.31 -21.98
N LYS A 358 10.50 -13.20 -21.85
CA LYS A 358 11.87 -12.82 -21.45
C LYS A 358 12.55 -11.96 -22.52
N ALA A 359 12.36 -12.27 -23.81
CA ALA A 359 12.92 -11.54 -24.93
C ALA A 359 12.34 -10.12 -25.06
N ILE A 360 11.03 -9.94 -24.87
CA ILE A 360 10.37 -8.62 -24.91
C ILE A 360 10.95 -7.66 -23.85
N LYS A 361 11.37 -8.19 -22.70
CA LYS A 361 11.97 -7.40 -21.62
C LYS A 361 13.49 -7.19 -21.79
N LYS A 362 14.13 -7.81 -22.80
CA LYS A 362 15.58 -7.73 -23.01
C LYS A 362 15.93 -6.55 -23.92
N PHE A 363 16.48 -5.49 -23.31
CA PHE A 363 16.91 -4.28 -24.02
C PHE A 363 18.42 -4.09 -24.01
N ALA A 364 19.05 -4.22 -22.84
CA ALA A 364 20.49 -4.03 -22.65
C ALA A 364 21.02 -5.05 -21.63
N ASP A 365 22.33 -5.32 -21.68
CA ASP A 365 23.00 -6.11 -20.68
C ASP A 365 23.10 -5.34 -19.34
N PRO A 366 23.23 -6.04 -18.19
CA PRO A 366 23.31 -5.40 -16.88
C PRO A 366 24.57 -4.53 -16.78
N GLY A 367 24.40 -3.28 -16.37
CA GLY A 367 25.48 -2.30 -16.41
C GLY A 367 24.99 -0.86 -16.30
N PHE A 368 25.95 0.04 -16.14
CA PHE A 368 25.77 1.46 -16.44
C PHE A 368 26.36 1.76 -17.81
N GLU A 369 25.59 2.41 -18.66
CA GLU A 369 26.06 2.93 -19.94
C GLU A 369 26.04 4.46 -19.90
N LEU A 370 27.20 5.08 -20.12
CA LEU A 370 27.36 6.53 -20.12
C LEU A 370 26.65 7.16 -21.32
N LEU A 371 25.72 8.09 -21.05
CA LEU A 371 25.07 8.90 -22.08
C LEU A 371 25.68 10.30 -22.18
N GLY A 372 26.17 10.86 -21.06
CA GLY A 372 26.85 12.16 -21.05
C GLY A 372 26.84 12.84 -19.69
N PHE A 373 27.10 14.15 -19.67
CA PHE A 373 27.15 14.97 -18.46
C PHE A 373 26.19 16.15 -18.58
N LYS A 374 25.48 16.48 -17.50
CA LYS A 374 24.54 17.60 -17.44
C LYS A 374 24.70 18.40 -16.15
N SER A 375 24.35 19.68 -16.17
CA SER A 375 24.46 20.53 -14.97
C SER A 375 23.49 20.10 -13.88
N LEU A 376 23.93 20.16 -12.62
CA LEU A 376 23.09 19.85 -11.44
C LEU A 376 21.83 20.73 -11.37
N SER A 377 21.84 21.93 -11.92
CA SER A 377 20.65 22.81 -11.95
C SER A 377 19.50 22.27 -12.80
N CYS A 378 19.77 21.35 -13.73
CA CYS A 378 18.74 20.70 -14.52
C CYS A 378 18.00 19.60 -13.76
N LEU A 379 18.51 19.17 -12.60
CA LEU A 379 17.88 18.17 -11.78
C LEU A 379 16.96 18.83 -10.76
N LEU A 380 15.66 18.57 -10.87
CA LEU A 380 14.66 19.15 -9.99
C LEU A 380 14.35 18.19 -8.83
N PRO A 381 14.27 18.67 -7.57
CA PRO A 381 14.01 17.81 -6.41
C PRO A 381 12.70 17.00 -6.49
N HIS A 382 11.70 17.53 -7.20
CA HIS A 382 10.40 16.87 -7.36
C HIS A 382 10.36 15.80 -8.46
N HIS A 383 11.45 15.57 -9.21
CA HIS A 383 11.58 14.46 -10.15
C HIS A 383 11.94 13.13 -9.48
N TYR A 384 11.66 13.00 -8.18
CA TYR A 384 11.85 11.76 -7.44
C TYR A 384 10.86 10.69 -7.92
N CYS A 385 11.38 9.53 -8.31
CA CYS A 385 10.55 8.38 -8.73
C CYS A 385 10.54 7.26 -7.69
N LYS A 386 11.74 6.83 -7.27
CA LYS A 386 11.95 5.72 -6.34
C LYS A 386 13.27 5.90 -5.58
N PRO A 387 13.49 5.16 -4.48
CA PRO A 387 14.73 5.24 -3.72
C PRO A 387 15.95 5.03 -4.61
N GLY A 388 16.94 5.91 -4.47
CA GLY A 388 18.19 5.83 -5.20
C GLY A 388 19.13 4.78 -4.63
N HIS A 389 20.21 4.52 -5.38
CA HIS A 389 21.31 3.67 -4.94
C HIS A 389 22.56 4.51 -4.69
N PHE A 390 23.58 3.89 -4.11
CA PHE A 390 24.91 4.47 -4.01
C PHE A 390 25.91 3.55 -4.73
N ILE A 391 26.80 4.11 -5.54
CA ILE A 391 27.83 3.33 -6.23
C ILE A 391 29.22 3.63 -5.68
N TYR A 392 30.04 2.59 -5.61
CA TYR A 392 31.43 2.63 -5.20
C TYR A 392 32.26 1.71 -6.11
N PRO A 393 33.53 2.06 -6.43
CA PRO A 393 34.35 1.25 -7.32
C PRO A 393 34.65 -0.12 -6.71
N ASP A 394 34.80 -1.12 -7.58
CA ASP A 394 35.16 -2.48 -7.19
C ASP A 394 36.39 -2.97 -7.98
N GLU A 395 37.56 -2.98 -7.31
CA GLU A 395 38.85 -3.43 -7.87
C GLU A 395 38.92 -4.94 -8.12
N LYS A 396 38.03 -5.75 -7.54
CA LYS A 396 38.16 -7.21 -7.62
C LYS A 396 37.97 -7.76 -9.03
N TYR A 397 37.18 -7.06 -9.84
CA TYR A 397 36.80 -7.51 -11.18
C TYR A 397 37.58 -6.80 -12.28
N VAL A 398 37.87 -5.52 -12.10
CA VAL A 398 38.62 -4.70 -13.06
C VAL A 398 39.59 -3.82 -12.30
N GLU A 399 40.88 -4.11 -12.42
CA GLU A 399 41.95 -3.32 -11.79
C GLU A 399 42.03 -1.91 -12.40
N GLY A 400 42.20 -0.90 -11.54
CA GLY A 400 42.24 0.52 -11.93
C GLY A 400 40.89 1.23 -11.90
N SER A 401 39.81 0.52 -11.51
CA SER A 401 38.46 1.08 -11.41
C SER A 401 38.36 2.27 -10.46
N SER A 402 39.04 2.22 -9.31
CA SER A 402 39.03 3.27 -8.29
C SER A 402 39.73 4.53 -8.77
N CYS A 403 40.80 4.40 -9.55
CA CYS A 403 41.52 5.55 -10.10
C CYS A 403 40.60 6.37 -11.03
N LEU A 404 39.96 5.70 -11.98
CA LEU A 404 39.04 6.33 -12.92
C LEU A 404 37.78 6.87 -12.24
N PHE A 405 37.21 6.10 -11.32
CA PHE A 405 36.05 6.52 -10.52
C PHE A 405 36.34 7.80 -9.72
N ASN A 406 37.49 7.86 -9.03
CA ASN A 406 37.88 9.03 -8.24
C ASN A 406 38.16 10.26 -9.11
N ALA A 407 38.74 10.05 -10.31
CA ALA A 407 38.93 11.12 -11.28
C ALA A 407 37.58 11.70 -11.76
N LEU A 408 36.61 10.83 -12.07
CA LEU A 408 35.26 11.24 -12.45
C LEU A 408 34.56 11.98 -11.30
N LEU A 409 34.67 11.46 -10.07
CA LEU A 409 34.06 12.05 -8.89
C LEU A 409 34.56 13.49 -8.67
N LYS A 410 35.87 13.67 -8.65
CA LYS A 410 36.51 14.98 -8.47
C LYS A 410 36.08 15.97 -9.56
N LYS A 411 36.08 15.56 -10.83
CA LYS A 411 35.68 16.44 -11.94
C LYS A 411 34.19 16.78 -11.96
N CYS A 412 33.32 15.88 -11.54
CA CYS A 412 31.89 16.17 -11.41
C CYS A 412 31.61 17.17 -10.28
N LEU A 413 32.31 17.05 -9.15
CA LEU A 413 32.24 18.02 -8.04
C LEU A 413 32.74 19.40 -8.46
N GLU A 414 33.92 19.48 -9.08
CA GLU A 414 34.52 20.74 -9.56
C GLU A 414 33.59 21.47 -10.54
N LYS A 415 32.98 20.74 -11.48
CA LYS A 415 32.13 21.33 -12.53
C LYS A 415 30.66 21.47 -12.14
N LYS A 416 30.23 20.98 -10.97
CA LYS A 416 28.83 20.92 -10.54
C LYS A 416 27.92 20.25 -11.59
N MET A 417 28.37 19.10 -12.08
CA MET A 417 27.70 18.29 -13.09
C MET A 417 27.31 16.93 -12.52
N PHE A 418 26.24 16.33 -13.04
CA PHE A 418 25.92 14.92 -12.82
C PHE A 418 26.14 14.12 -14.10
N ILE A 419 26.36 12.82 -13.95
CA ILE A 419 26.52 11.89 -15.07
C ILE A 419 25.15 11.32 -15.44
N LEU A 420 24.75 11.44 -16.70
CA LEU A 420 23.55 10.81 -17.22
C LEU A 420 23.91 9.43 -17.75
N CYS A 421 23.29 8.39 -17.18
CA CYS A 421 23.53 7.01 -17.58
C CYS A 421 22.21 6.27 -17.83
N GLN A 422 22.30 5.23 -18.65
CA GLN A 422 21.32 4.17 -18.69
C GLN A 422 21.74 3.08 -17.69
N PHE A 423 20.83 2.62 -16.84
CA PHE A 423 21.11 1.61 -15.83
C PHE A 423 20.18 0.41 -15.96
N SER A 424 20.76 -0.78 -15.96
CA SER A 424 20.07 -2.06 -15.82
C SER A 424 20.74 -2.92 -14.76
N ALA A 425 20.01 -3.32 -13.73
CA ALA A 425 20.56 -4.07 -12.60
C ALA A 425 20.67 -5.58 -12.87
N ARG A 426 19.78 -6.13 -13.70
CA ARG A 426 19.61 -7.57 -13.95
C ARG A 426 19.30 -7.81 -15.43
N ARG A 427 19.55 -9.04 -15.91
CA ARG A 427 19.21 -9.42 -17.29
C ARG A 427 17.69 -9.38 -17.47
N ASN A 428 17.25 -9.17 -18.72
CA ASN A 428 15.82 -9.15 -19.09
C ASN A 428 14.99 -8.13 -18.29
N THR A 429 15.60 -6.98 -17.95
CA THR A 429 14.93 -5.87 -17.30
C THR A 429 15.04 -4.62 -18.20
N PRO A 430 13.95 -3.87 -18.41
CA PRO A 430 14.01 -2.62 -19.15
C PRO A 430 14.93 -1.60 -18.47
N PRO A 431 15.80 -0.91 -19.23
CA PRO A 431 16.72 0.06 -18.68
C PRO A 431 16.00 1.30 -18.14
N ARG A 432 16.58 1.91 -17.11
CA ARG A 432 16.12 3.19 -16.55
C ARG A 432 17.19 4.26 -16.74
N LEU A 433 16.75 5.47 -17.08
CA LEU A 433 17.63 6.64 -17.06
C LEU A 433 17.91 7.04 -15.62
N VAL A 434 19.19 7.25 -15.31
CA VAL A 434 19.66 7.63 -13.99
C VAL A 434 20.63 8.80 -14.07
N ALA A 435 20.58 9.65 -13.05
CA ALA A 435 21.53 10.72 -12.81
C ALA A 435 22.48 10.30 -11.67
N LEU A 436 23.78 10.23 -11.95
CA LEU A 436 24.81 9.97 -10.95
C LEU A 436 25.30 11.29 -10.37
N ILE A 437 24.92 11.56 -9.14
CA ILE A 437 25.27 12.78 -8.41
C ILE A 437 26.50 12.50 -7.57
N ALA A 438 27.58 13.23 -7.84
CA ALA A 438 28.81 13.13 -7.07
C ALA A 438 28.59 13.61 -5.62
N GLN A 439 29.05 12.81 -4.66
CA GLN A 439 29.06 13.13 -3.24
C GLN A 439 30.50 13.10 -2.73
N ASP A 440 30.89 14.17 -2.04
CA ASP A 440 32.16 14.25 -1.32
C ASP A 440 32.03 13.65 0.09
N GLU A 441 33.15 13.28 0.70
CA GLU A 441 33.14 12.73 2.05
C GLU A 441 32.80 13.80 3.09
N GLU A 442 31.71 13.62 3.83
CA GLU A 442 31.38 14.49 4.97
C GLU A 442 31.63 13.77 6.30
N ILE A 443 32.54 14.36 7.08
CA ILE A 443 32.87 13.92 8.44
C ILE A 443 32.21 14.89 9.43
N ASN A 444 31.56 14.35 10.46
CA ASN A 444 30.95 15.15 11.50
C ASN A 444 32.01 15.98 12.24
N LYS A 445 31.86 17.31 12.26
CA LYS A 445 32.84 18.22 12.88
C LYS A 445 32.74 18.26 14.41
N LYS A 446 31.62 17.81 15.00
CA LYS A 446 31.40 17.81 16.45
C LYS A 446 31.84 16.52 17.13
N ILE A 447 31.68 15.39 16.44
CA ILE A 447 32.17 14.07 16.84
C ILE A 447 33.17 13.70 15.75
N LYS A 448 34.46 13.95 15.97
CA LYS A 448 35.49 13.67 14.95
C LYS A 448 35.36 12.20 14.52
N ASN A 449 35.30 11.97 13.21
CA ASN A 449 35.27 10.65 12.55
C ASN A 449 33.94 9.87 12.54
N ASP A 450 32.81 10.50 12.89
CA ASP A 450 31.48 9.99 12.49
C ASP A 450 31.25 10.35 11.01
N ARG A 451 31.46 9.37 10.12
CA ARG A 451 31.30 9.53 8.66
C ARG A 451 29.81 9.68 8.34
N ILE A 452 29.37 10.91 8.11
CA ILE A 452 27.97 11.23 7.76
C ILE A 452 27.67 10.80 6.32
N ALA A 453 28.63 11.00 5.42
CA ALA A 453 28.49 10.70 4.00
C ALA A 453 29.81 10.12 3.45
N SER A 454 29.71 8.98 2.77
CA SER A 454 30.85 8.39 2.04
C SER A 454 31.09 9.07 0.70
N ASN A 455 32.32 9.09 0.21
CA ASN A 455 32.64 9.52 -1.14
C ASN A 455 32.12 8.53 -2.20
N GLY A 456 31.49 9.03 -3.26
CA GLY A 456 30.92 8.19 -4.32
C GLY A 456 29.82 8.88 -5.10
N PHE A 457 28.99 8.11 -5.82
CA PHE A 457 27.86 8.69 -6.55
C PHE A 457 26.52 8.14 -6.06
N HIS A 458 25.56 9.05 -5.90
CA HIS A 458 24.15 8.69 -5.75
C HIS A 458 23.51 8.46 -7.10
N VAL A 459 22.86 7.31 -7.24
CA VAL A 459 22.05 6.93 -8.40
C VAL A 459 20.64 7.46 -8.20
N HIS A 460 20.31 8.57 -8.85
CA HIS A 460 18.96 9.12 -8.87
C HIS A 460 18.20 8.66 -10.10
N TYR A 461 17.06 7.99 -9.90
CA TYR A 461 16.18 7.58 -10.99
C TYR A 461 15.43 8.77 -11.58
N LEU A 462 15.52 8.93 -12.90
CA LEU A 462 14.80 9.98 -13.63
C LEU A 462 13.45 9.45 -14.14
N PRO A 463 12.38 10.26 -14.05
CA PRO A 463 11.07 9.87 -14.55
C PRO A 463 11.09 9.82 -16.08
N TYR A 464 10.42 8.82 -16.65
CA TYR A 464 9.97 8.90 -18.04
C TYR A 464 8.73 9.78 -18.15
N ALA A 465 8.34 10.10 -19.38
CA ALA A 465 7.14 10.90 -19.63
C ALA A 465 5.88 10.27 -19.00
N ASP A 466 5.80 8.94 -18.96
CA ASP A 466 4.68 8.19 -18.39
C ASP A 466 4.61 8.28 -16.85
N ASP A 467 5.74 8.56 -16.20
CA ASP A 467 5.83 8.74 -14.75
C ASP A 467 5.32 10.15 -14.34
N MET A 468 5.30 11.11 -15.27
CA MET A 468 4.88 12.48 -15.01
C MET A 468 3.35 12.65 -15.09
N ARG A 469 2.78 13.33 -14.09
CA ARG A 469 1.32 13.60 -14.03
C ARG A 469 1.03 15.07 -14.29
N THR A 470 0.07 15.34 -15.18
CA THR A 470 -0.40 16.70 -15.46
C THR A 470 -1.39 17.14 -14.40
N LEU A 471 -1.14 18.30 -13.78
CA LEU A 471 -2.03 18.89 -12.77
C LEU A 471 -3.02 19.87 -13.44
N PRO A 472 -4.27 19.97 -12.94
CA PRO A 472 -5.21 20.99 -13.41
C PRO A 472 -4.67 22.39 -13.11
N LYS A 473 -4.84 23.33 -14.05
CA LYS A 473 -4.45 24.72 -13.86
C LYS A 473 -5.45 25.40 -12.93
N ASN A 474 -5.04 25.68 -11.70
CA ASN A 474 -5.79 26.53 -10.78
C ASN A 474 -5.19 27.94 -10.81
N ASP A 475 -6.04 28.96 -10.60
CA ASP A 475 -5.56 30.33 -10.44
C ASP A 475 -4.64 30.43 -9.22
N THR A 476 -3.47 31.02 -9.41
CA THR A 476 -2.48 31.17 -8.35
C THR A 476 -2.83 32.35 -7.47
N ILE A 477 -3.54 32.10 -6.38
CA ILE A 477 -3.77 33.09 -5.33
C ILE A 477 -2.46 33.27 -4.55
N ARG A 478 -1.90 34.49 -4.58
CA ARG A 478 -0.70 34.81 -3.81
C ARG A 478 -1.09 35.48 -2.50
N ALA A 479 -0.45 35.07 -1.41
CA ALA A 479 -0.56 35.74 -0.12
C ALA A 479 0.10 37.14 -0.17
N SER A 480 -0.39 38.04 0.67
CA SER A 480 0.21 39.35 0.92
C SER A 480 1.55 39.23 1.65
N ASN A 481 2.39 40.27 1.57
CA ASN A 481 3.70 40.26 2.22
C ASN A 481 3.56 40.15 3.76
N ASP A 482 2.55 40.80 4.34
CA ASP A 482 2.28 40.78 5.78
C ASP A 482 1.92 39.36 6.26
N GLU A 483 1.08 38.63 5.51
CA GLU A 483 0.76 37.23 5.78
C GLU A 483 2.00 36.33 5.71
N VAL A 484 2.87 36.57 4.72
CA VAL A 484 4.13 35.82 4.56
C VAL A 484 5.09 36.09 5.71
N GLU A 485 5.22 37.33 6.16
CA GLU A 485 6.10 37.69 7.28
C GLU A 485 5.62 37.09 8.60
N LEU A 486 4.31 37.14 8.86
CA LEU A 486 3.73 36.50 10.03
C LEU A 486 3.93 34.98 10.01
N PHE A 487 3.73 34.33 8.85
CA PHE A 487 3.96 32.89 8.72
C PHE A 487 5.44 32.52 8.88
N LYS A 488 6.38 33.37 8.43
CA LYS A 488 7.82 33.18 8.71
C LYS A 488 8.13 33.19 10.22
N SER A 489 7.39 33.95 11.02
CA SER A 489 7.52 33.93 12.48
C SER A 489 7.05 32.61 13.08
N VAL A 490 5.95 32.04 12.56
CA VAL A 490 5.49 30.68 12.93
C VAL A 490 6.54 29.63 12.59
N ILE A 491 7.11 29.67 11.37
CA ILE A 491 8.17 28.74 10.94
C ILE A 491 9.40 28.83 11.87
N ARG A 492 9.79 30.06 12.28
CA ARG A 492 10.92 30.25 13.21
C ARG A 492 10.65 29.62 14.57
N GLY A 493 9.43 29.73 15.10
CA GLY A 493 9.04 29.12 16.38
C GLY A 493 9.01 27.58 16.37
N LEU A 494 8.72 26.99 15.20
CA LEU A 494 8.61 25.52 15.03
C LEU A 494 9.85 24.87 14.40
N LYS A 495 10.91 25.65 14.13
CA LYS A 495 12.12 25.12 13.49
C LYS A 495 12.83 24.13 14.41
N PHE A 496 13.11 22.94 13.88
CA PHE A 496 13.92 21.92 14.55
C PHE A 496 14.95 21.34 13.58
N LYS A 497 15.99 20.69 14.12
CA LYS A 497 17.01 20.00 13.33
C LYS A 497 16.51 18.59 12.99
N TYR A 498 16.04 18.40 11.77
CA TYR A 498 15.65 17.09 11.26
C TYR A 498 16.86 16.15 11.18
N ARG A 499 16.69 14.92 11.67
CA ARG A 499 17.58 13.81 11.40
C ARG A 499 16.75 12.55 11.11
N PRO A 500 17.09 11.75 10.10
CA PRO A 500 16.33 10.54 9.76
C PRO A 500 16.29 9.46 10.85
N ASP A 501 17.32 9.40 11.71
CA ASP A 501 17.50 8.40 12.76
C ASP A 501 16.63 8.63 14.01
N LYS A 502 15.96 9.79 14.10
CA LYS A 502 15.13 10.15 15.26
C LYS A 502 13.71 9.63 15.21
N PHE A 503 13.27 9.11 14.07
CA PHE A 503 11.89 8.66 13.88
C PHE A 503 11.88 7.17 13.60
N GLU A 504 11.27 6.43 14.51
CA GLU A 504 11.04 5.00 14.34
C GLU A 504 9.70 4.76 13.64
N ASN A 505 9.55 3.58 13.01
CA ASN A 505 8.29 3.20 12.38
C ASN A 505 7.32 2.66 13.46
N PRO A 506 6.21 3.36 13.78
CA PRO A 506 5.32 2.96 14.86
C PRO A 506 4.71 1.58 14.65
N ALA A 507 4.32 1.26 13.40
CA ALA A 507 3.69 -0.02 13.08
C ALA A 507 4.64 -1.21 13.27
N LEU A 508 5.94 -1.02 13.04
CA LEU A 508 6.95 -2.04 13.32
C LEU A 508 7.24 -2.14 14.81
N GLN A 509 7.36 -1.01 15.51
CA GLN A 509 7.62 -1.02 16.95
C GLN A 509 6.49 -1.69 17.72
N THR A 510 5.23 -1.32 17.46
CA THR A 510 4.07 -1.98 18.08
C THR A 510 4.06 -3.49 17.81
N LEU A 511 4.39 -3.91 16.58
CA LEU A 511 4.46 -5.32 16.23
C LEU A 511 5.54 -6.04 17.04
N TRP A 512 6.77 -5.52 17.07
CA TRP A 512 7.88 -6.18 17.75
C TRP A 512 7.71 -6.21 19.26
N ARG A 513 7.17 -5.14 19.87
CA ARG A 513 6.82 -5.14 21.29
C ARG A 513 5.70 -6.14 21.62
N SER A 514 4.73 -6.29 20.72
CA SER A 514 3.69 -7.32 20.89
C SER A 514 4.26 -8.74 20.78
N ILE A 515 5.16 -8.98 19.81
CA ILE A 515 5.85 -10.27 19.65
C ILE A 515 6.74 -10.54 20.86
N GLU A 516 7.48 -9.55 21.34
CA GLU A 516 8.33 -9.62 22.53
C GLU A 516 7.48 -9.95 23.76
N ALA A 517 6.39 -9.23 24.01
CA ALA A 517 5.50 -9.51 25.12
C ALA A 517 4.92 -10.93 25.07
N THR A 518 4.49 -11.37 23.88
CA THR A 518 3.98 -12.74 23.67
C THR A 518 5.06 -13.79 23.90
N ALA A 519 6.27 -13.58 23.36
CA ALA A 519 7.38 -14.52 23.48
C ALA A 519 7.92 -14.60 24.92
N LEU A 520 7.79 -13.52 25.69
CA LEU A 520 8.20 -13.42 27.08
C LEU A 520 7.07 -13.77 28.07
N ASN A 521 5.87 -14.11 27.59
CA ASN A 521 4.66 -14.28 28.40
C ASN A 521 4.35 -13.08 29.33
N LYS A 522 4.68 -11.86 28.90
CA LYS A 522 4.25 -10.62 29.56
C LYS A 522 2.76 -10.41 29.29
N GLY A 523 1.99 -10.01 30.31
CA GLY A 523 0.54 -9.81 30.19
C GLY A 523 0.15 -8.68 29.23
N GLU A 524 0.99 -7.65 29.10
CA GLU A 524 0.77 -6.50 28.22
C GLU A 524 2.12 -6.08 27.58
N PRO A 525 2.11 -5.57 26.34
CA PRO A 525 3.30 -5.02 25.70
C PRO A 525 3.70 -3.68 26.32
N ASP A 526 5.01 -3.41 26.37
CA ASP A 526 5.52 -2.13 26.85
C ASP A 526 4.95 -0.96 26.03
N GLU A 527 4.62 0.14 26.71
CA GLU A 527 4.11 1.35 26.04
C GLU A 527 5.17 1.95 25.09
N PHE A 528 4.75 2.27 23.87
CA PHE A 528 5.58 2.90 22.85
C PHE A 528 5.06 4.31 22.57
N VAL A 529 5.93 5.31 22.73
CA VAL A 529 5.61 6.70 22.40
C VAL A 529 5.85 6.94 20.91
N ASP A 530 4.79 7.24 20.17
CA ASP A 530 4.88 7.54 18.74
C ASP A 530 5.50 8.92 18.49
N LEU A 531 6.79 8.92 18.15
CA LEU A 531 7.57 10.13 17.83
C LEU A 531 7.15 10.78 16.50
N THR A 532 6.33 10.12 15.67
CA THR A 532 5.80 10.70 14.43
C THR A 532 4.61 11.64 14.68
N VAL A 533 3.95 11.51 15.84
CA VAL A 533 2.86 12.38 16.24
C VAL A 533 3.42 13.74 16.69
N PRO A 534 2.89 14.88 16.17
CA PRO A 534 3.31 16.20 16.59
C PRO A 534 3.04 16.46 18.08
N SER A 535 3.99 17.06 18.79
CA SER A 535 3.80 17.51 20.17
C SER A 535 2.93 18.78 20.26
N VAL A 536 1.62 18.61 20.06
CA VAL A 536 0.63 19.70 19.89
C VAL A 536 0.71 20.75 21.00
N GLU A 537 0.80 20.34 22.27
CA GLU A 537 0.88 21.27 23.41
C GLU A 537 2.13 22.16 23.36
N ASN A 538 3.29 21.54 23.09
CA ASN A 538 4.55 22.24 22.98
C ASN A 538 4.59 23.18 21.77
N GLN A 539 3.99 22.77 20.65
CA GLN A 539 3.85 23.63 19.46
C GLN A 539 2.94 24.81 19.75
N ASN A 540 1.76 24.58 20.33
CA ASN A 540 0.83 25.64 20.70
C ASN A 540 1.47 26.65 21.65
N ARG A 541 2.20 26.20 22.68
CA ARG A 541 2.91 27.11 23.60
C ARG A 541 3.91 28.03 22.87
N LYS A 542 4.57 27.55 21.82
CA LYS A 542 5.59 28.31 21.08
C LYS A 542 5.02 29.31 20.08
N VAL A 543 3.85 29.03 19.49
CA VAL A 543 3.32 29.82 18.36
C VAL A 543 1.87 30.32 18.49
N ALA A 544 1.19 30.09 19.62
CA ALA A 544 -0.22 30.46 19.81
C ALA A 544 -0.54 31.92 19.39
N GLY A 545 0.25 32.89 19.86
CA GLY A 545 0.03 34.31 19.53
C GLY A 545 0.10 34.61 18.03
N PHE A 546 1.10 34.07 17.33
CA PHE A 546 1.25 34.25 15.89
C PHE A 546 0.15 33.55 15.09
N ILE A 547 -0.31 32.37 15.55
CA ILE A 547 -1.39 31.63 14.89
C ILE A 547 -2.71 32.38 14.99
N ASP A 548 -3.03 32.97 16.15
CA ASP A 548 -4.28 33.69 16.34
C ASP A 548 -4.33 34.96 15.50
N GLU A 549 -3.22 35.68 15.41
CA GLU A 549 -3.07 36.83 14.51
C GLU A 549 -3.20 36.42 13.03
N LEU A 550 -2.56 35.31 12.63
CA LEU A 550 -2.64 34.79 11.26
C LEU A 550 -4.08 34.38 10.89
N LYS A 551 -4.79 33.76 11.82
CA LYS A 551 -6.20 33.43 11.64
C LYS A 551 -7.06 34.70 11.47
N GLN A 552 -6.69 35.79 12.15
CA GLN A 552 -7.37 37.07 11.99
C GLN A 552 -7.09 37.75 10.65
N MET A 553 -5.95 37.48 10.00
CA MET A 553 -5.66 38.04 8.67
C MET A 553 -6.28 37.21 7.54
N ILE A 554 -6.11 35.88 7.58
CA ILE A 554 -6.45 34.99 6.45
C ILE A 554 -7.93 34.61 6.44
N PHE A 555 -8.51 34.33 7.61
CA PHE A 555 -9.86 33.77 7.68
C PHE A 555 -10.90 34.86 7.92
N PRO A 556 -11.94 34.98 7.07
CA PRO A 556 -13.06 35.87 7.33
C PRO A 556 -13.75 35.54 8.67
N PRO A 557 -14.41 36.51 9.33
CA PRO A 557 -15.07 36.29 10.64
C PRO A 557 -16.04 35.10 10.66
N VAL A 558 -16.74 34.85 9.54
CA VAL A 558 -17.64 33.70 9.34
C VAL A 558 -16.91 32.36 9.46
N TYR A 559 -15.65 32.30 9.01
CA TYR A 559 -14.80 31.11 9.10
C TYR A 559 -14.19 30.95 10.52
N ARG A 560 -13.93 32.07 11.22
CA ARG A 560 -13.45 32.05 12.62
C ARG A 560 -14.51 31.50 13.58
N GLN A 561 -15.78 31.81 13.35
CA GLN A 561 -16.90 31.22 14.10
C GLN A 561 -16.98 29.69 13.89
N TRP A 562 -16.70 29.21 12.67
CA TRP A 562 -16.63 27.78 12.38
C TRP A 562 -15.51 27.08 13.16
N SER A 563 -14.34 27.72 13.34
CA SER A 563 -13.22 27.17 14.12
C SER A 563 -13.49 27.02 15.63
N PHE A 564 -14.38 27.83 16.20
CA PHE A 564 -14.86 27.67 17.58
C PHE A 564 -15.85 26.51 17.73
N ILE A 565 -16.65 26.22 16.70
CA ILE A 565 -17.57 25.09 16.69
C ILE A 565 -16.79 23.78 16.71
N PHE A 566 -15.70 23.65 15.92
CA PHE A 566 -14.90 22.41 15.88
C PHE A 566 -14.13 22.11 17.18
N ARG A 567 -13.67 23.14 17.91
CA ARG A 567 -12.99 22.95 19.21
C ARG A 567 -13.90 22.30 20.27
N ASN A 568 -15.21 22.45 20.13
CA ASN A 568 -16.23 21.80 20.97
C ASN A 568 -16.81 20.51 20.35
N VAL A 569 -16.48 20.20 19.09
CA VAL A 569 -16.95 18.99 18.38
C VAL A 569 -15.96 17.83 18.53
N ASP A 570 -14.67 18.09 18.82
CA ASP A 570 -13.74 17.04 19.25
C ASP A 570 -14.09 16.47 20.64
N ALA A 571 -14.97 17.15 21.40
CA ALA A 571 -15.61 16.64 22.61
C ALA A 571 -17.04 16.10 22.39
N ALA A 572 -17.61 16.23 21.19
CA ALA A 572 -18.94 15.72 20.86
C ALA A 572 -19.16 15.66 19.33
N ALA A 573 -19.20 14.44 18.80
CA ALA A 573 -19.76 13.99 17.52
C ALA A 573 -20.26 15.04 16.49
N SER A 574 -19.81 14.87 15.23
CA SER A 574 -20.38 15.40 13.97
C SER A 574 -21.93 15.41 13.95
N PRO A 575 -22.66 16.37 13.29
CA PRO A 575 -22.58 16.58 11.82
C PRO A 575 -23.00 17.96 11.23
N GLY A 576 -22.78 18.17 9.91
CA GLY A 576 -23.68 18.99 9.07
C GLY A 576 -23.03 20.08 8.18
N GLY A 577 -23.12 19.90 6.86
CA GLY A 577 -22.62 20.84 5.85
C GLY A 577 -23.57 22.02 5.55
N MET A 578 -23.00 23.11 5.02
CA MET A 578 -23.74 24.32 4.61
C MET A 578 -23.46 24.66 3.13
N LYS A 579 -24.54 24.91 2.37
CA LYS A 579 -24.58 25.29 0.95
C LYS A 579 -24.04 26.71 0.71
N LYS A 580 -23.29 26.92 -0.39
CA LYS A 580 -23.03 28.25 -0.97
C LYS A 580 -23.88 28.47 -2.23
N SER A 581 -24.46 29.66 -2.32
CA SER A 581 -25.24 30.20 -3.44
C SER A 581 -24.35 30.57 -4.64
N LYS A 582 -24.88 30.38 -5.86
CA LYS A 582 -24.28 30.84 -7.14
C LYS A 582 -24.33 32.37 -7.23
N ALA A 583 -23.22 32.98 -7.60
CA ALA A 583 -23.17 34.33 -8.17
C ALA A 583 -23.02 34.21 -9.69
N ASP A 584 -23.69 35.09 -10.44
CA ASP A 584 -23.58 35.24 -11.89
C ASP A 584 -22.18 35.76 -12.26
N GLU A 585 -21.51 35.10 -13.21
CA GLU A 585 -20.22 35.54 -13.77
C GLU A 585 -20.47 36.18 -15.16
N ASP A 586 -20.09 37.45 -15.30
CA ASP A 586 -19.95 38.13 -16.59
C ASP A 586 -18.73 37.56 -17.34
N VAL A 587 -18.95 36.96 -18.51
CA VAL A 587 -17.90 36.35 -19.34
C VAL A 587 -17.62 37.21 -20.58
N ASP A 588 -16.35 37.59 -20.77
CA ASP A 588 -15.87 38.37 -21.92
C ASP A 588 -15.86 37.54 -23.23
N VAL A 589 -16.84 37.82 -24.09
CA VAL A 589 -17.05 37.14 -25.38
C VAL A 589 -15.94 37.46 -26.40
N GLU A 590 -15.24 38.60 -26.29
CA GLU A 590 -14.16 38.97 -27.20
C GLU A 590 -12.89 38.13 -26.94
N ALA A 591 -12.64 37.73 -25.68
CA ALA A 591 -11.54 36.82 -25.33
C ALA A 591 -11.79 35.37 -25.79
N ALA A 592 -13.04 34.89 -25.68
CA ALA A 592 -13.45 33.59 -26.19
C ALA A 592 -13.35 33.49 -27.74
N ALA A 593 -13.51 34.63 -28.41
CA ALA A 593 -13.37 34.72 -29.86
C ALA A 593 -11.91 34.63 -30.34
N LYS A 594 -10.97 35.25 -29.63
CA LYS A 594 -9.52 35.16 -29.92
C LYS A 594 -8.96 33.75 -29.70
N SER A 595 -9.57 32.98 -28.80
CA SER A 595 -9.15 31.62 -28.42
C SER A 595 -9.89 30.49 -29.16
N ASN A 596 -10.69 30.81 -30.19
CA ASN A 596 -11.48 29.84 -30.97
C ASN A 596 -12.50 29.01 -30.14
N LEU A 597 -12.93 29.54 -29.00
CA LEU A 597 -13.86 28.89 -28.05
C LEU A 597 -15.29 29.46 -28.12
N LEU A 598 -15.57 30.35 -29.08
CA LEU A 598 -16.90 30.93 -29.34
C LEU A 598 -18.02 29.88 -29.48
N SER A 599 -17.71 28.70 -30.02
CA SER A 599 -18.67 27.60 -30.18
C SER A 599 -19.03 26.88 -28.86
N LYS A 600 -18.28 27.13 -27.78
CA LYS A 600 -18.53 26.57 -26.44
C LYS A 600 -19.31 27.51 -25.53
N LEU A 601 -19.55 28.77 -25.94
CA LEU A 601 -20.41 29.70 -25.20
C LEU A 601 -21.88 29.31 -25.35
N THR A 602 -22.65 29.52 -24.29
CA THR A 602 -24.08 29.17 -24.29
C THR A 602 -24.89 30.18 -25.13
N VAL A 603 -25.99 29.71 -25.70
CA VAL A 603 -26.89 30.52 -26.54
C VAL A 603 -27.39 31.81 -25.84
N PRO A 604 -27.76 31.80 -24.55
CA PRO A 604 -28.15 33.03 -23.83
C PRO A 604 -27.04 34.07 -23.80
N MET A 605 -25.81 33.68 -23.48
CA MET A 605 -24.65 34.59 -23.40
C MET A 605 -24.31 35.22 -24.76
N LEU A 606 -24.43 34.44 -25.85
CA LEU A 606 -24.25 34.94 -27.21
C LEU A 606 -25.39 35.89 -27.64
N LYS A 607 -26.62 35.67 -27.16
CA LYS A 607 -27.76 36.57 -27.41
C LYS A 607 -27.63 37.88 -26.63
N ASP A 608 -27.13 37.84 -25.40
CA ASP A 608 -26.92 39.04 -24.59
C ASP A 608 -25.80 39.91 -25.16
N TYR A 609 -24.71 39.31 -25.64
CA TYR A 609 -23.67 40.03 -26.38
C TYR A 609 -24.18 40.63 -27.71
N CYS A 610 -25.04 39.92 -28.45
CA CYS A 610 -25.67 40.48 -29.65
C CYS A 610 -26.59 41.67 -29.32
N ARG A 611 -27.29 41.62 -28.18
CA ARG A 611 -28.16 42.71 -27.71
C ARG A 611 -27.33 43.94 -27.35
N ASP A 612 -26.21 43.74 -26.65
CA ASP A 612 -25.32 44.81 -26.21
C ASP A 612 -24.60 45.50 -27.39
N LYS A 613 -24.17 44.73 -28.41
CA LYS A 613 -23.56 45.25 -29.64
C LYS A 613 -24.56 45.58 -30.77
N LYS A 614 -25.87 45.58 -30.49
CA LYS A 614 -26.98 45.89 -31.43
C LYS A 614 -26.97 45.07 -32.73
N LEU A 615 -26.61 43.79 -32.65
CA LEU A 615 -26.63 42.84 -33.77
C LEU A 615 -27.97 42.09 -33.85
N LYS A 616 -28.50 41.87 -35.06
CA LYS A 616 -29.71 41.05 -35.26
C LYS A 616 -29.41 39.57 -34.97
N ALA A 617 -29.88 39.04 -33.84
CA ALA A 617 -29.73 37.65 -33.46
C ALA A 617 -30.87 36.77 -34.03
N SER A 618 -30.53 35.57 -34.51
CA SER A 618 -31.49 34.53 -34.96
C SER A 618 -31.95 33.68 -33.77
N ASP A 619 -33.21 33.23 -33.79
CA ASP A 619 -33.76 32.34 -32.76
C ASP A 619 -33.45 30.85 -32.96
N LYS A 620 -32.80 30.46 -34.06
CA LYS A 620 -32.45 29.07 -34.34
C LYS A 620 -30.95 28.83 -34.25
N SER A 621 -30.56 27.79 -33.50
CA SER A 621 -29.23 27.17 -33.32
C SER A 621 -28.01 28.08 -33.10
N THR A 622 -27.05 27.63 -32.29
CA THR A 622 -25.80 28.36 -31.97
C THR A 622 -25.04 28.81 -33.23
N HIS A 623 -25.13 28.04 -34.32
CA HIS A 623 -24.46 28.33 -35.59
C HIS A 623 -24.97 29.59 -36.31
N HIS A 624 -26.26 29.94 -36.21
CA HIS A 624 -26.77 31.14 -36.87
C HIS A 624 -26.55 32.42 -36.07
N ILE A 625 -26.39 32.33 -34.75
CA ILE A 625 -26.08 33.47 -33.88
C ILE A 625 -24.61 33.90 -34.04
N LEU A 626 -23.71 32.95 -34.34
CA LEU A 626 -22.28 33.20 -34.55
C LEU A 626 -21.96 33.96 -35.86
N LYS A 627 -22.79 33.82 -36.90
CA LYS A 627 -22.57 34.48 -38.21
C LYS A 627 -22.45 36.02 -38.13
N PRO A 628 -23.39 36.75 -37.49
CA PRO A 628 -23.27 38.20 -37.35
C PRO A 628 -22.10 38.63 -36.43
N ILE A 629 -21.78 37.87 -35.38
CA ILE A 629 -20.66 38.17 -34.46
C ILE A 629 -19.31 38.10 -35.20
N LEU A 630 -19.09 37.08 -36.02
CA LEU A 630 -17.87 36.88 -36.81
C LEU A 630 -17.74 37.82 -38.02
N SER A 631 -18.76 38.65 -38.29
CA SER A 631 -18.77 39.61 -39.39
C SER A 631 -18.27 41.01 -39.00
N GLN A 632 -18.03 41.26 -37.71
CA GLN A 632 -17.47 42.52 -37.23
C GLN A 632 -15.98 42.65 -37.63
N SER A 633 -15.56 43.89 -37.93
CA SER A 633 -14.21 44.22 -38.47
C SER A 633 -13.06 43.78 -37.56
N SER A 634 -13.29 43.64 -36.25
CA SER A 634 -12.35 43.14 -35.24
C SER A 634 -12.01 41.64 -35.35
N PHE A 635 -12.73 40.86 -36.17
CA PHE A 635 -12.57 39.39 -36.28
C PHE A 635 -12.21 38.90 -37.69
N MET A 636 -11.86 39.80 -38.62
CA MET A 636 -11.53 39.46 -40.02
C MET A 636 -10.37 38.46 -40.17
N ASN A 637 -9.38 38.45 -39.27
CA ASN A 637 -8.25 37.52 -39.32
C ASN A 637 -8.64 36.06 -38.97
N THR A 638 -9.74 35.84 -38.26
CA THR A 638 -10.23 34.51 -37.88
C THR A 638 -11.02 33.86 -39.04
N LYS A 639 -11.66 34.67 -39.89
CA LYS A 639 -12.43 34.20 -41.06
C LYS A 639 -11.55 33.58 -42.16
N LYS A 640 -10.30 34.07 -42.32
CA LYS A 640 -9.33 33.50 -43.27
C LYS A 640 -8.77 32.14 -42.84
N ARG A 641 -8.66 31.89 -41.53
CA ARG A 641 -8.16 30.61 -40.99
C ARG A 641 -9.24 29.52 -40.92
N LEU A 642 -10.50 29.88 -40.66
CA LEU A 642 -11.60 28.90 -40.71
C LEU A 642 -11.85 28.37 -42.13
N ASN A 643 -11.74 29.21 -43.16
CA ASN A 643 -11.93 28.77 -44.56
C ASN A 643 -10.80 27.87 -45.08
N GLN A 644 -9.63 27.82 -44.42
CA GLN A 644 -8.53 26.90 -44.78
C GLN A 644 -8.63 25.53 -44.07
N GLN A 645 -9.40 25.42 -42.98
CA GLN A 645 -9.65 24.14 -42.30
C GLN A 645 -10.86 23.37 -42.86
N ILE A 646 -11.58 23.93 -43.83
CA ILE A 646 -12.79 23.31 -44.42
C ILE A 646 -12.47 22.53 -45.73
N ILE A 647 -11.21 22.50 -46.19
CA ILE A 647 -10.81 21.79 -47.42
C ILE A 647 -10.09 20.44 -47.16
N VAL A 648 -10.00 19.98 -45.91
CA VAL A 648 -9.39 18.65 -45.59
C VAL A 648 -10.30 17.81 -44.70
N THR A 649 -11.57 17.66 -45.10
CA THR A 649 -12.44 16.56 -44.64
C THR A 649 -13.60 16.42 -45.65
N ASP A 650 -13.28 16.05 -46.88
CA ASP A 650 -14.23 15.42 -47.81
C ASP A 650 -13.47 15.03 -49.07
N SER A 651 -13.05 13.75 -49.16
CA SER A 651 -12.86 12.95 -50.41
C SER A 651 -11.99 11.71 -50.15
N ALA A 652 -12.34 10.61 -50.83
CA ALA A 652 -11.75 9.26 -50.86
C ALA A 652 -12.50 8.28 -49.93
N THR A 653 -13.61 7.66 -50.32
CA THR A 653 -13.93 6.93 -51.57
C THR A 653 -12.90 5.86 -51.91
N TYR A 654 -13.32 4.61 -51.72
CA TYR A 654 -12.68 3.37 -52.14
C TYR A 654 -12.13 3.43 -53.57
N ILE A 655 -10.81 3.19 -53.74
CA ILE A 655 -10.23 2.51 -54.91
C ILE A 655 -9.03 1.69 -54.39
N ILE A 656 -9.22 0.41 -54.11
CA ILE A 656 -8.13 -0.58 -54.13
C ILE A 656 -8.32 -1.35 -55.42
N MET A 657 -7.43 -1.08 -56.37
CA MET A 657 -7.31 -1.86 -57.60
C MET A 657 -6.83 -3.26 -57.26
N SER A 658 -7.53 -4.21 -57.88
CA SER A 658 -7.25 -5.63 -58.00
C SER A 658 -5.84 -5.93 -58.52
N ASN A 659 -5.21 -6.94 -57.93
CA ASN A 659 -4.52 -8.04 -58.62
C ASN A 659 -4.46 -9.22 -57.63
N ASN A 660 -5.33 -10.23 -57.80
CA ASN A 660 -5.00 -11.59 -58.27
C ASN A 660 -3.84 -12.23 -57.47
N THR A 661 -3.95 -13.41 -56.85
CA THR A 661 -4.68 -14.63 -57.23
C THR A 661 -4.60 -15.63 -56.08
N GLN A 662 -5.54 -16.59 -56.01
CA GLN A 662 -5.61 -17.77 -55.12
C GLN A 662 -5.91 -17.44 -53.64
N SER A 663 -6.95 -17.93 -52.97
CA SER A 663 -7.75 -19.14 -53.17
C SER A 663 -9.13 -18.88 -52.55
N LYS A 664 -10.16 -18.81 -53.38
CA LYS A 664 -11.55 -19.06 -52.98
C LYS A 664 -11.71 -20.57 -52.85
N LYS A 665 -11.74 -21.07 -51.62
CA LYS A 665 -12.41 -22.31 -51.19
C LYS A 665 -12.28 -22.41 -49.68
N GLU A 666 -13.29 -21.87 -48.98
CA GLU A 666 -13.72 -22.17 -47.58
C GLU A 666 -14.59 -21.07 -46.96
N SER A 667 -15.06 -20.10 -47.76
CA SER A 667 -15.94 -19.02 -47.30
C SER A 667 -17.44 -19.39 -47.21
N ALA A 668 -17.75 -20.60 -46.73
CA ALA A 668 -19.15 -21.03 -46.53
C ALA A 668 -19.41 -21.79 -45.22
N LEU A 669 -18.48 -21.80 -44.25
CA LEU A 669 -18.67 -22.55 -43.00
C LEU A 669 -18.09 -21.89 -41.73
N ILE A 670 -17.75 -20.60 -41.77
CA ILE A 670 -17.27 -19.88 -40.57
C ILE A 670 -17.92 -18.50 -40.54
N ALA A 671 -19.22 -18.51 -40.31
CA ALA A 671 -20.00 -17.34 -39.93
C ALA A 671 -20.82 -17.69 -38.69
N GLU A 672 -20.15 -18.19 -37.66
CA GLU A 672 -20.65 -18.35 -36.30
C GLU A 672 -19.44 -18.78 -35.43
N ASN A 673 -19.32 -18.21 -34.23
CA ASN A 673 -18.31 -18.50 -33.20
C ASN A 673 -17.03 -17.62 -33.18
N GLY A 674 -17.13 -16.50 -32.44
CA GLY A 674 -15.98 -15.77 -31.89
C GLY A 674 -15.37 -16.47 -30.65
N PRO A 675 -14.18 -16.04 -30.17
CA PRO A 675 -13.28 -16.86 -29.37
C PRO A 675 -13.60 -16.94 -27.86
N TRP A 676 -14.88 -16.95 -27.49
CA TRP A 676 -15.31 -17.15 -26.10
C TRP A 676 -16.19 -18.38 -25.89
N ALA A 677 -16.39 -19.20 -26.92
CA ALA A 677 -17.10 -20.48 -26.83
C ALA A 677 -16.11 -21.65 -26.76
N ALA A 678 -15.60 -21.95 -25.56
CA ALA A 678 -15.13 -23.28 -25.17
C ALA A 678 -14.65 -23.28 -23.70
N VAL A 679 -15.60 -23.28 -22.76
CA VAL A 679 -15.44 -23.93 -21.46
C VAL A 679 -16.71 -24.74 -21.26
N GLY A 680 -16.55 -26.03 -20.99
CA GLY A 680 -17.62 -27.04 -20.99
C GLY A 680 -18.93 -26.58 -20.39
N GLU A 681 -19.99 -26.83 -21.15
CA GLU A 681 -21.37 -26.43 -20.88
C GLU A 681 -21.94 -27.20 -19.68
N HIS A 682 -22.16 -26.48 -18.58
CA HIS A 682 -23.36 -26.70 -17.77
C HIS A 682 -24.45 -25.75 -18.31
N PRO A 683 -25.72 -26.16 -18.45
CA PRO A 683 -26.75 -25.39 -19.18
C PRO A 683 -27.10 -23.99 -18.61
N ASN A 684 -26.48 -23.55 -17.53
CA ASN A 684 -26.81 -22.31 -16.80
C ASN A 684 -25.62 -21.34 -16.58
N ALA A 685 -24.41 -21.61 -17.07
CA ALA A 685 -23.24 -20.76 -16.77
C ALA A 685 -23.05 -19.61 -17.78
N ILE A 686 -23.75 -18.49 -17.56
CA ILE A 686 -23.43 -17.21 -18.22
C ILE A 686 -22.15 -16.64 -17.58
N THR A 687 -20.98 -17.00 -18.11
CA THR A 687 -19.64 -16.65 -17.57
C THR A 687 -19.14 -15.24 -17.91
N ASN A 688 -19.98 -14.36 -18.46
CA ASN A 688 -19.56 -12.98 -18.73
C ASN A 688 -19.41 -12.19 -17.43
N ARG A 689 -18.15 -11.99 -17.00
CA ARG A 689 -17.79 -11.11 -15.88
C ARG A 689 -18.28 -9.66 -16.05
N PHE A 690 -18.56 -9.23 -17.28
CA PHE A 690 -19.01 -7.87 -17.60
C PHE A 690 -20.11 -7.87 -18.67
N TYR A 691 -21.08 -6.95 -18.56
CA TYR A 691 -22.10 -6.71 -19.59
C TYR A 691 -21.73 -5.46 -20.39
N THR A 692 -21.55 -5.63 -21.70
CA THR A 692 -21.25 -4.54 -22.63
C THR A 692 -22.48 -3.67 -22.91
N TYR A 693 -22.25 -2.44 -23.35
CA TYR A 693 -23.34 -1.53 -23.73
C TYR A 693 -24.17 -2.10 -24.89
N GLU A 694 -23.52 -2.72 -25.87
CA GLU A 694 -24.15 -3.35 -27.03
C GLU A 694 -25.14 -4.44 -26.60
N ARG A 695 -24.74 -5.31 -25.66
CA ARG A 695 -25.59 -6.40 -25.17
C ARG A 695 -26.81 -5.86 -24.41
N VAL A 696 -26.62 -4.82 -23.59
CA VAL A 696 -27.75 -4.17 -22.91
C VAL A 696 -28.67 -3.50 -23.93
N GLN A 697 -28.11 -2.84 -24.95
CA GLN A 697 -28.88 -2.17 -26.00
C GLN A 697 -29.68 -3.15 -26.86
N GLU A 698 -29.13 -4.32 -27.18
CA GLU A 698 -29.82 -5.40 -27.91
C GLU A 698 -31.05 -5.88 -27.12
N ILE A 699 -30.89 -6.14 -25.83
CA ILE A 699 -31.99 -6.54 -24.93
C ILE A 699 -33.05 -5.43 -24.85
N VAL A 700 -32.62 -4.17 -24.71
CA VAL A 700 -33.53 -3.02 -24.68
C VAL A 700 -34.31 -2.91 -25.98
N ALA A 701 -33.67 -3.06 -27.14
CA ALA A 701 -34.33 -3.01 -28.44
C ALA A 701 -35.34 -4.16 -28.62
N PHE A 702 -34.99 -5.38 -28.20
CA PHE A 702 -35.89 -6.53 -28.20
C PHE A 702 -37.15 -6.26 -27.37
N ILE A 703 -36.98 -5.78 -26.13
CA ILE A 703 -38.10 -5.48 -25.22
C ILE A 703 -38.95 -4.31 -25.77
N GLN A 704 -38.33 -3.27 -26.34
CA GLN A 704 -39.04 -2.13 -26.91
C GLN A 704 -39.96 -2.49 -28.08
N ASN A 705 -39.65 -3.57 -28.81
CA ASN A 705 -40.51 -4.04 -29.90
C ASN A 705 -41.76 -4.79 -29.39
N ILE A 706 -41.75 -5.26 -28.14
CA ILE A 706 -42.83 -6.04 -27.54
C ILE A 706 -43.70 -5.16 -26.64
N VAL A 707 -43.10 -4.19 -25.94
CA VAL A 707 -43.77 -3.39 -24.91
C VAL A 707 -44.24 -2.04 -25.47
N PRO A 708 -45.52 -1.67 -25.30
CA PRO A 708 -46.10 -0.48 -25.92
C PRO A 708 -45.75 0.85 -25.24
N ALA A 709 -45.33 0.83 -23.96
CA ALA A 709 -45.09 2.04 -23.16
C ALA A 709 -43.75 1.97 -22.41
N LYS A 710 -43.14 3.13 -22.19
CA LYS A 710 -41.90 3.25 -21.41
C LYS A 710 -42.22 3.23 -19.91
N PRO A 711 -41.59 2.33 -19.12
CA PRO A 711 -41.82 2.29 -17.69
C PRO A 711 -41.22 3.52 -17.01
N GLU A 712 -41.91 4.11 -16.03
CA GLU A 712 -41.40 5.18 -15.17
C GLU A 712 -40.78 4.60 -13.89
N VAL A 713 -41.35 3.50 -13.39
CA VAL A 713 -40.94 2.82 -12.15
C VAL A 713 -40.52 1.39 -12.45
N ALA A 714 -39.33 1.02 -11.99
CA ALA A 714 -38.85 -0.35 -11.94
C ALA A 714 -39.03 -0.92 -10.53
N ILE A 715 -39.57 -2.13 -10.43
CA ILE A 715 -39.82 -2.81 -9.15
C ILE A 715 -39.15 -4.18 -9.18
N ILE A 716 -38.24 -4.43 -8.25
CA ILE A 716 -37.65 -5.76 -8.06
C ILE A 716 -38.40 -6.46 -6.93
N CYS A 717 -39.22 -7.45 -7.29
CA CYS A 717 -40.01 -8.23 -6.35
C CYS A 717 -39.11 -9.26 -5.64
N GLY A 718 -38.97 -9.15 -4.32
CA GLY A 718 -38.37 -10.17 -3.47
C GLY A 718 -39.28 -11.39 -3.27
N SER A 719 -38.79 -12.39 -2.53
CA SER A 719 -39.58 -13.55 -2.12
C SER A 719 -40.89 -13.12 -1.47
N GLY A 720 -42.01 -13.72 -1.92
CA GLY A 720 -43.39 -13.40 -1.49
C GLY A 720 -44.03 -12.15 -2.12
N LEU A 721 -43.32 -11.37 -2.92
CA LEU A 721 -43.87 -10.21 -3.66
C LEU A 721 -44.20 -10.50 -5.13
N GLY A 722 -44.14 -11.76 -5.55
CA GLY A 722 -44.55 -12.16 -6.91
C GLY A 722 -45.97 -11.72 -7.26
N GLY A 723 -46.88 -11.72 -6.28
CA GLY A 723 -48.27 -11.28 -6.45
C GLY A 723 -48.45 -9.80 -6.80
N LEU A 724 -47.47 -8.93 -6.53
CA LEU A 724 -47.54 -7.51 -6.89
C LEU A 724 -47.71 -7.32 -8.40
N ALA A 725 -47.07 -8.16 -9.21
CA ALA A 725 -47.19 -8.09 -10.66
C ALA A 725 -48.58 -8.51 -11.17
N GLU A 726 -49.40 -9.17 -10.35
CA GLU A 726 -50.79 -9.49 -10.70
C GLU A 726 -51.71 -8.28 -10.58
N LEU A 727 -51.33 -7.26 -9.79
CA LEU A 727 -52.06 -5.99 -9.66
C LEU A 727 -51.79 -5.02 -10.82
N VAL A 728 -50.85 -5.37 -11.72
CA VAL A 728 -50.52 -4.58 -12.90
C VAL A 728 -51.59 -4.79 -13.96
N VAL A 729 -52.22 -3.69 -14.39
CA VAL A 729 -53.23 -3.66 -15.46
C VAL A 729 -52.56 -3.50 -16.82
N ASP A 730 -53.22 -3.96 -17.89
CA ASP A 730 -52.70 -3.94 -19.27
C ASP A 730 -51.33 -4.61 -19.40
N LYS A 731 -51.18 -5.76 -18.72
CA LYS A 731 -49.87 -6.37 -18.51
C LYS A 731 -49.33 -7.08 -19.76
N VAL A 732 -48.06 -6.83 -20.06
CA VAL A 732 -47.25 -7.58 -21.01
C VAL A 732 -46.22 -8.37 -20.21
N VAL A 733 -46.30 -9.70 -20.27
CA VAL A 733 -45.41 -10.61 -19.53
C VAL A 733 -44.38 -11.18 -20.49
N ILE A 734 -43.10 -10.99 -20.17
CA ILE A 734 -41.97 -11.52 -20.94
C ILE A 734 -41.16 -12.45 -20.02
N PRO A 735 -41.21 -13.77 -20.22
CA PRO A 735 -40.36 -14.71 -19.50
C PRO A 735 -38.87 -14.40 -19.70
N TYR A 736 -38.04 -14.53 -18.66
CA TYR A 736 -36.59 -14.29 -18.77
C TYR A 736 -35.94 -15.19 -19.83
N ALA A 737 -36.46 -16.40 -20.00
CA ALA A 737 -35.96 -17.37 -20.97
C ALA A 737 -36.13 -16.93 -22.43
N ASP A 738 -37.11 -16.04 -22.70
CA ASP A 738 -37.42 -15.53 -24.04
C ASP A 738 -36.62 -14.25 -24.37
N ILE A 739 -36.00 -13.63 -23.35
CA ILE A 739 -35.16 -12.46 -23.54
C ILE A 739 -33.76 -12.94 -23.93
N PRO A 740 -33.25 -12.53 -25.10
CA PRO A 740 -31.93 -12.94 -25.55
C PRO A 740 -30.89 -12.53 -24.50
N ASN A 741 -29.96 -13.42 -24.19
CA ASN A 741 -28.81 -13.10 -23.34
C ASN A 741 -29.13 -12.69 -21.89
N PHE A 742 -30.33 -12.98 -21.39
CA PHE A 742 -30.79 -12.69 -20.02
C PHE A 742 -30.59 -13.89 -19.07
N PRO A 743 -30.25 -13.70 -17.77
CA PRO A 743 -30.06 -14.81 -16.82
C PRO A 743 -31.35 -15.52 -16.45
N ARG A 744 -31.19 -16.74 -15.94
CA ARG A 744 -32.28 -17.61 -15.47
C ARG A 744 -32.16 -17.85 -13.96
N SER A 745 -33.18 -17.50 -13.19
CA SER A 745 -33.18 -17.81 -11.76
C SER A 745 -33.50 -19.29 -11.52
N THR A 746 -32.79 -19.93 -10.61
CA THR A 746 -33.05 -21.31 -10.15
C THR A 746 -33.63 -21.36 -8.73
N VAL A 747 -33.69 -20.22 -8.03
CA VAL A 747 -34.30 -20.12 -6.68
C VAL A 747 -35.79 -20.47 -6.69
N ALA A 748 -36.19 -21.35 -5.77
CA ALA A 748 -37.59 -21.72 -5.56
C ALA A 748 -38.44 -20.48 -5.20
N GLY A 749 -39.60 -20.33 -5.86
CA GLY A 749 -40.50 -19.18 -5.68
C GLY A 749 -40.25 -18.00 -6.63
N HIS A 750 -39.18 -18.02 -7.44
CA HIS A 750 -38.96 -17.03 -8.50
C HIS A 750 -39.67 -17.44 -9.80
N ARG A 751 -40.67 -16.66 -10.24
CA ARG A 751 -41.41 -16.92 -11.48
C ARG A 751 -40.62 -16.62 -12.76
N SER A 752 -39.55 -15.82 -12.65
CA SER A 752 -38.63 -15.48 -13.74
C SER A 752 -39.27 -14.73 -14.91
N ASN A 753 -40.03 -13.66 -14.64
CA ASN A 753 -40.70 -12.84 -15.66
C ASN A 753 -40.41 -11.34 -15.48
N LEU A 754 -40.33 -10.61 -16.60
CA LEU A 754 -40.53 -9.16 -16.62
C LEU A 754 -42.00 -8.87 -16.94
N VAL A 755 -42.66 -8.09 -16.09
CA VAL A 755 -44.08 -7.73 -16.25
C VAL A 755 -44.18 -6.22 -16.43
N PHE A 756 -44.56 -5.78 -17.63
CA PHE A 756 -44.79 -4.38 -17.95
C PHE A 756 -46.29 -4.08 -17.88
N GLY A 757 -46.66 -2.85 -17.51
CA GLY A 757 -48.06 -2.41 -17.55
C GLY A 757 -48.28 -1.17 -16.71
N ILE A 758 -49.51 -1.01 -16.19
CA ILE A 758 -49.91 0.15 -15.39
C ILE A 758 -50.22 -0.29 -13.96
N LEU A 759 -49.58 0.35 -12.98
CA LEU A 759 -49.84 0.16 -11.56
C LEU A 759 -50.26 1.50 -10.96
N ASN A 760 -51.49 1.58 -10.46
CA ASN A 760 -52.09 2.79 -9.88
C ASN A 760 -51.92 4.06 -10.76
N GLY A 761 -52.11 3.91 -12.08
CA GLY A 761 -52.00 5.00 -13.05
C GLY A 761 -50.59 5.32 -13.55
N ILE A 762 -49.56 4.62 -13.08
CA ILE A 762 -48.15 4.81 -13.47
C ILE A 762 -47.66 3.64 -14.31
N SER A 763 -46.90 3.91 -15.37
CA SER A 763 -46.27 2.83 -16.16
C SER A 763 -45.13 2.20 -15.36
N VAL A 764 -45.16 0.87 -15.19
CA VAL A 764 -44.18 0.14 -14.38
C VAL A 764 -43.61 -1.06 -15.12
N VAL A 765 -42.42 -1.49 -14.68
CA VAL A 765 -41.86 -2.80 -14.96
C VAL A 765 -41.55 -3.53 -13.66
N CYS A 766 -42.11 -4.71 -13.49
CA CYS A 766 -41.90 -5.58 -12.33
C CYS A 766 -40.99 -6.75 -12.73
N MET A 767 -39.90 -6.94 -12.00
CA MET A 767 -39.00 -8.09 -12.11
C MET A 767 -39.45 -9.15 -11.10
N GLN A 768 -40.10 -10.22 -11.57
CA GLN A 768 -40.56 -11.33 -10.74
C GLN A 768 -39.44 -12.36 -10.51
N GLY A 769 -38.69 -12.16 -9.43
CA GLY A 769 -37.55 -13.00 -9.06
C GLY A 769 -36.24 -12.39 -9.54
N ARG A 770 -35.32 -12.16 -8.61
CA ARG A 770 -33.98 -11.63 -8.88
C ARG A 770 -32.96 -12.75 -9.09
N PHE A 771 -31.77 -12.37 -9.51
CA PHE A 771 -30.63 -13.28 -9.57
C PHE A 771 -29.74 -13.07 -8.35
N HIS A 772 -29.13 -14.15 -7.86
CA HIS A 772 -28.25 -14.10 -6.71
C HIS A 772 -26.84 -14.60 -7.06
N PRO A 773 -25.80 -14.02 -6.44
CA PRO A 773 -24.44 -14.50 -6.65
C PRO A 773 -24.24 -15.97 -6.26
N TYR A 774 -24.95 -16.46 -5.24
CA TYR A 774 -24.88 -17.85 -4.81
C TYR A 774 -25.48 -18.86 -5.82
N GLU A 775 -26.20 -18.40 -6.85
CA GLU A 775 -26.64 -19.23 -7.98
C GLU A 775 -25.52 -19.45 -9.02
N GLY A 776 -24.33 -18.88 -8.78
CA GLY A 776 -23.18 -18.91 -9.69
C GLY A 776 -23.06 -17.66 -10.59
N TYR A 777 -23.97 -16.69 -10.43
CA TYR A 777 -23.92 -15.44 -11.19
C TYR A 777 -22.90 -14.45 -10.60
N THR A 778 -22.32 -13.62 -11.46
CA THR A 778 -21.51 -12.48 -11.00
C THR A 778 -22.41 -11.37 -10.44
N THR A 779 -21.91 -10.54 -9.52
CA THR A 779 -22.67 -9.40 -9.00
C THR A 779 -23.09 -8.42 -10.11
N ALA A 780 -22.28 -8.30 -11.16
CA ALA A 780 -22.61 -7.56 -12.38
C ALA A 780 -23.79 -8.21 -13.14
N ALA A 781 -23.82 -9.55 -13.26
CA ALA A 781 -24.94 -10.29 -13.86
C ALA A 781 -26.23 -10.20 -13.04
N CYS A 782 -26.12 -10.13 -11.72
CA CYS A 782 -27.31 -9.95 -10.91
C CYS A 782 -27.87 -8.53 -11.02
N ALA A 783 -26.99 -7.53 -11.14
CA ALA A 783 -27.38 -6.13 -11.18
C ALA A 783 -27.80 -5.62 -12.57
N PHE A 784 -27.30 -6.18 -13.69
CA PHE A 784 -27.52 -5.60 -15.02
C PHE A 784 -28.98 -5.39 -15.45
N PRO A 785 -30.01 -6.14 -14.98
CA PRO A 785 -31.39 -5.83 -15.32
C PRO A 785 -31.80 -4.39 -14.96
N VAL A 786 -31.16 -3.80 -13.94
CA VAL A 786 -31.35 -2.39 -13.58
C VAL A 786 -30.94 -1.44 -14.71
N ARG A 787 -29.88 -1.76 -15.47
CA ARG A 787 -29.49 -0.97 -16.66
C ARG A 787 -30.52 -1.11 -17.77
N VAL A 788 -31.04 -2.32 -18.00
CA VAL A 788 -32.08 -2.56 -19.01
C VAL A 788 -33.33 -1.74 -18.67
N MET A 789 -33.83 -1.84 -17.44
CA MET A 789 -35.03 -1.10 -17.00
C MET A 789 -34.83 0.42 -17.06
N GLN A 790 -33.64 0.92 -16.70
CA GLN A 790 -33.32 2.34 -16.81
C GLN A 790 -33.27 2.82 -18.27
N MET A 791 -32.65 2.06 -19.17
CA MET A 791 -32.58 2.40 -20.59
C MET A 791 -33.94 2.32 -21.29
N LEU A 792 -34.87 1.52 -20.76
CA LEU A 792 -36.27 1.49 -21.22
C LEU A 792 -37.06 2.75 -20.80
N GLY A 793 -36.62 3.46 -19.76
CA GLY A 793 -37.20 4.73 -19.33
C GLY A 793 -37.34 4.91 -17.83
N ALA A 794 -37.12 3.86 -17.03
CA ALA A 794 -37.37 3.95 -15.59
C ALA A 794 -36.41 4.94 -14.92
N HIS A 795 -36.97 5.84 -14.12
CA HIS A 795 -36.21 6.81 -13.31
C HIS A 795 -36.33 6.54 -11.80
N THR A 796 -37.19 5.61 -11.41
CA THR A 796 -37.37 5.17 -10.02
C THR A 796 -37.21 3.68 -9.91
N LEU A 797 -36.50 3.23 -8.88
CA LEU A 797 -36.26 1.81 -8.58
C LEU A 797 -36.74 1.49 -7.16
N ILE A 798 -37.69 0.58 -7.05
CA ILE A 798 -38.16 0.03 -5.77
C ILE A 798 -37.54 -1.35 -5.62
N VAL A 799 -36.71 -1.54 -4.59
CA VAL A 799 -36.14 -2.83 -4.25
C VAL A 799 -36.77 -3.37 -2.98
N THR A 800 -37.12 -4.64 -3.01
CA THR A 800 -37.74 -5.34 -1.87
C THR A 800 -36.96 -6.60 -1.56
N CYS A 801 -36.84 -7.04 -0.31
CA CYS A 801 -36.23 -8.34 0.01
C CYS A 801 -36.81 -8.95 1.28
N ALA A 802 -36.62 -10.26 1.45
CA ALA A 802 -36.69 -10.90 2.76
C ALA A 802 -35.34 -10.74 3.48
N ALA A 803 -35.36 -10.58 4.80
CA ALA A 803 -34.17 -10.35 5.61
C ALA A 803 -34.28 -10.98 7.00
N GLY A 804 -33.12 -11.37 7.55
CA GLY A 804 -32.98 -11.74 8.95
C GLY A 804 -32.89 -10.48 9.83
N GLY A 805 -33.63 -10.46 10.94
CA GLY A 805 -33.61 -9.37 11.91
C GLY A 805 -32.42 -9.49 12.87
N VAL A 806 -31.48 -8.55 12.77
CA VAL A 806 -30.33 -8.41 13.68
C VAL A 806 -30.67 -7.50 14.86
N ASN A 807 -31.55 -6.52 14.65
CA ASN A 807 -32.06 -5.69 15.73
C ASN A 807 -33.06 -6.49 16.58
N LYS A 808 -32.73 -6.72 17.86
CA LYS A 808 -33.56 -7.51 18.80
C LYS A 808 -34.99 -6.96 18.97
N SER A 809 -35.18 -5.66 18.74
CA SER A 809 -36.50 -5.01 18.84
C SER A 809 -37.44 -5.38 17.69
N TYR A 810 -36.90 -5.85 16.56
CA TYR A 810 -37.71 -6.21 15.40
C TYR A 810 -38.38 -7.57 15.60
N ARG A 811 -39.54 -7.74 14.98
CA ARG A 811 -40.34 -8.97 15.03
C ARG A 811 -40.45 -9.59 13.65
N VAL A 812 -40.63 -10.91 13.61
CA VAL A 812 -40.96 -11.60 12.36
C VAL A 812 -42.27 -11.04 11.83
N GLY A 813 -42.28 -10.64 10.56
CA GLY A 813 -43.37 -9.95 9.89
C GLY A 813 -43.28 -8.43 9.89
N ASP A 814 -42.31 -7.81 10.60
CA ASP A 814 -42.07 -6.37 10.52
C ASP A 814 -41.59 -5.98 9.11
N ILE A 815 -42.07 -4.85 8.60
CA ILE A 815 -41.58 -4.25 7.35
C ILE A 815 -40.62 -3.13 7.71
N MET A 816 -39.37 -3.24 7.25
CA MET A 816 -38.30 -2.27 7.46
C MET A 816 -38.06 -1.43 6.21
N LEU A 817 -38.11 -0.12 6.38
CA LEU A 817 -37.59 0.86 5.43
C LEU A 817 -36.07 0.91 5.54
N ILE A 818 -35.38 0.67 4.43
CA ILE A 818 -33.92 0.68 4.38
C ILE A 818 -33.43 2.12 4.29
N LYS A 819 -32.77 2.61 5.35
CA LYS A 819 -32.21 3.97 5.38
C LYS A 819 -30.80 4.04 4.78
N ASP A 820 -30.04 2.96 4.93
CA ASP A 820 -28.67 2.80 4.43
C ASP A 820 -28.28 1.32 4.33
N HIS A 821 -27.13 1.00 3.74
CA HIS A 821 -26.63 -0.37 3.69
C HIS A 821 -25.11 -0.53 3.87
N ILE A 822 -24.71 -1.74 4.26
CA ILE A 822 -23.32 -2.24 4.21
C ILE A 822 -23.24 -3.36 3.17
N ASN A 823 -22.18 -3.36 2.36
CA ASN A 823 -21.97 -4.34 1.28
C ASN A 823 -20.64 -5.08 1.48
N PHE A 824 -20.62 -6.09 2.34
CA PHE A 824 -19.39 -6.88 2.58
C PHE A 824 -18.82 -7.51 1.30
N PRO A 825 -19.63 -8.11 0.39
CA PRO A 825 -19.12 -8.59 -0.88
C PRO A 825 -18.36 -7.52 -1.68
N SER A 826 -18.88 -6.29 -1.76
CA SER A 826 -18.19 -5.20 -2.45
C SER A 826 -16.94 -4.71 -1.71
N MET A 827 -16.96 -4.68 -0.38
CA MET A 827 -15.77 -4.34 0.43
C MET A 827 -14.66 -5.38 0.26
N ALA A 828 -15.02 -6.65 0.03
CA ALA A 828 -14.10 -7.74 -0.29
C ALA A 828 -13.73 -7.83 -1.78
N GLY A 829 -14.12 -6.84 -2.60
CA GLY A 829 -13.73 -6.77 -4.01
C GLY A 829 -14.67 -7.47 -5.00
N ASN A 830 -15.92 -7.76 -4.62
CA ASN A 830 -16.97 -8.27 -5.52
C ASN A 830 -18.08 -7.23 -5.74
N ASN A 831 -17.72 -6.10 -6.36
CA ASN A 831 -18.62 -5.00 -6.67
C ASN A 831 -19.13 -5.06 -8.13
N PRO A 832 -20.42 -4.80 -8.41
CA PRO A 832 -20.99 -4.89 -9.76
C PRO A 832 -20.41 -3.90 -10.77
N LEU A 833 -19.68 -2.88 -10.32
CA LEU A 833 -19.00 -1.88 -11.16
C LEU A 833 -17.53 -2.21 -11.43
N ILE A 834 -17.02 -3.35 -10.97
CA ILE A 834 -15.65 -3.79 -11.31
C ILE A 834 -15.53 -3.97 -12.83
N GLY A 835 -14.35 -3.66 -13.38
CA GLY A 835 -14.07 -3.75 -14.82
C GLY A 835 -14.12 -2.42 -15.56
N HIS A 836 -14.11 -2.51 -16.89
CA HIS A 836 -14.09 -1.34 -17.79
C HIS A 836 -15.37 -0.52 -17.66
N ASN A 837 -15.23 0.81 -17.60
CA ASN A 837 -16.35 1.72 -17.49
C ASN A 837 -16.70 2.31 -18.84
N ASP A 838 -17.76 1.81 -19.44
CA ASP A 838 -18.27 2.36 -20.68
C ASP A 838 -18.94 3.73 -20.43
N GLU A 839 -18.34 4.80 -20.95
CA GLU A 839 -18.81 6.17 -20.78
C GLU A 839 -20.21 6.41 -21.35
N ARG A 840 -20.72 5.53 -22.23
CA ARG A 840 -22.09 5.64 -22.76
C ARG A 840 -23.15 5.40 -21.68
N PHE A 841 -22.81 4.62 -20.65
CA PHE A 841 -23.64 4.53 -19.44
C PHE A 841 -23.47 5.74 -18.51
N GLY A 842 -22.45 6.60 -18.69
CA GLY A 842 -22.04 7.63 -17.72
C GLY A 842 -22.20 9.10 -18.15
N LYS A 843 -22.20 9.44 -19.45
CA LYS A 843 -22.22 10.84 -19.93
C LYS A 843 -23.50 11.63 -19.62
N LYS A 844 -24.62 10.95 -19.32
CA LYS A 844 -25.89 11.56 -18.91
C LYS A 844 -26.33 11.20 -17.49
N ILE A 845 -25.62 10.29 -16.81
CA ILE A 845 -26.24 9.46 -15.77
C ILE A 845 -25.53 9.60 -14.41
N ARG A 846 -24.26 9.21 -14.22
CA ARG A 846 -23.37 9.55 -13.05
C ARG A 846 -21.89 9.19 -13.35
N PRO A 847 -20.91 9.70 -12.58
CA PRO A 847 -19.48 9.39 -12.79
C PRO A 847 -19.14 7.92 -12.51
N ARG A 848 -17.98 7.45 -13.03
CA ARG A 848 -17.36 6.14 -12.75
C ARG A 848 -17.43 5.72 -11.27
N PHE A 849 -17.27 6.70 -10.38
CA PHE A 849 -17.30 6.55 -8.94
C PHE A 849 -18.59 7.17 -8.38
N PRO A 850 -19.74 6.47 -8.44
CA PRO A 850 -21.01 7.02 -8.00
C PRO A 850 -21.02 7.17 -6.47
N PRO A 851 -21.41 8.34 -5.92
CA PRO A 851 -21.60 8.49 -4.49
C PRO A 851 -22.86 7.73 -4.04
N VAL A 852 -22.70 6.74 -3.15
CA VAL A 852 -23.79 5.90 -2.63
C VAL A 852 -24.29 6.29 -1.24
N GLY A 853 -23.70 7.29 -0.58
CA GLY A 853 -24.14 7.75 0.75
C GLY A 853 -25.54 8.38 0.80
N HIS A 854 -26.17 8.61 -0.36
CA HIS A 854 -27.57 9.01 -0.50
C HIS A 854 -28.28 8.11 -1.53
N ALA A 855 -27.94 6.81 -1.57
CA ALA A 855 -28.54 5.86 -2.50
C ALA A 855 -30.06 5.77 -2.32
N TYR A 856 -30.55 5.72 -1.08
CA TYR A 856 -31.98 5.72 -0.77
C TYR A 856 -32.52 7.16 -0.69
N ASP A 857 -33.61 7.42 -1.41
CA ASP A 857 -34.18 8.77 -1.51
C ASP A 857 -35.00 9.13 -0.25
N ARG A 858 -34.58 10.19 0.44
CA ARG A 858 -35.20 10.65 1.69
C ARG A 858 -36.65 11.12 1.51
N GLN A 859 -37.00 11.66 0.33
CA GLN A 859 -38.39 12.06 0.06
C GLN A 859 -39.27 10.83 -0.15
N TYR A 860 -38.77 9.81 -0.87
CA TYR A 860 -39.49 8.54 -1.02
C TYR A 860 -39.64 7.81 0.31
N ALA A 861 -38.61 7.83 1.16
CA ALA A 861 -38.69 7.32 2.53
C ALA A 861 -39.80 8.03 3.34
N SER A 862 -39.87 9.37 3.27
CA SER A 862 -40.90 10.15 3.98
C SER A 862 -42.32 9.86 3.44
N GLN A 863 -42.47 9.76 2.12
CA GLN A 863 -43.74 9.40 1.48
C GLN A 863 -44.20 7.99 1.87
N MET A 864 -43.28 7.01 1.88
CA MET A 864 -43.59 5.66 2.30
C MET A 864 -44.04 5.59 3.77
N LYS A 865 -43.41 6.36 4.67
CA LYS A 865 -43.88 6.49 6.07
C LYS A 865 -45.31 7.04 6.16
N GLN A 866 -45.67 8.00 5.31
CA GLN A 866 -47.04 8.53 5.26
C GLN A 866 -48.04 7.51 4.72
N VAL A 867 -47.66 6.74 3.69
CA VAL A 867 -48.48 5.65 3.14
C VAL A 867 -48.71 4.58 4.20
N ALA A 868 -47.67 4.15 4.91
CA ALA A 868 -47.81 3.15 5.97
C ALA A 868 -48.68 3.63 7.14
N ALA A 869 -48.55 4.90 7.54
CA ALA A 869 -49.42 5.49 8.56
C ALA A 869 -50.91 5.46 8.15
N LYS A 870 -51.24 5.65 6.87
CA LYS A 870 -52.63 5.55 6.38
C LYS A 870 -53.20 4.13 6.48
N HIS A 871 -52.35 3.12 6.32
CA HIS A 871 -52.72 1.70 6.43
C HIS A 871 -52.59 1.15 7.85
N ASN A 872 -52.27 1.98 8.84
CA ASN A 872 -51.96 1.56 10.21
C ASN A 872 -50.86 0.48 10.28
N ILE A 873 -49.89 0.54 9.36
CA ILE A 873 -48.74 -0.36 9.33
C ILE A 873 -47.56 0.34 10.02
N GLU A 874 -47.02 -0.28 11.07
CA GLU A 874 -45.81 0.20 11.74
C GLU A 874 -44.58 -0.16 10.91
N LEU A 875 -43.91 0.84 10.32
CA LEU A 875 -42.64 0.65 9.62
C LEU A 875 -41.46 0.76 10.58
N ARG A 876 -40.56 -0.23 10.53
CA ARG A 876 -39.21 -0.11 11.09
C ARG A 876 -38.33 0.70 10.14
N GLU A 877 -37.26 1.29 10.66
CA GLU A 877 -36.26 1.99 9.85
C GLU A 877 -34.86 1.59 10.31
N GLY A 878 -34.02 1.11 9.39
CA GLY A 878 -32.75 0.48 9.77
C GLY A 878 -31.71 0.36 8.66
N VAL A 879 -30.49 0.00 9.05
CA VAL A 879 -29.36 -0.28 8.15
C VAL A 879 -29.38 -1.75 7.72
N TYR A 880 -29.37 -1.99 6.41
CA TYR A 880 -29.34 -3.33 5.83
C TYR A 880 -27.91 -3.79 5.53
N CYS A 881 -27.60 -5.07 5.71
CA CYS A 881 -26.32 -5.63 5.34
C CYS A 881 -26.47 -6.74 4.29
N ALA A 882 -25.74 -6.61 3.17
CA ALA A 882 -25.61 -7.67 2.19
C ALA A 882 -24.40 -8.57 2.49
N LEU A 883 -24.64 -9.88 2.51
CA LEU A 883 -23.65 -10.95 2.60
C LEU A 883 -23.68 -11.84 1.34
N GLY A 884 -22.71 -12.75 1.22
CA GLY A 884 -22.53 -13.58 0.02
C GLY A 884 -23.56 -14.70 -0.17
N GLY A 885 -24.06 -15.30 0.91
CA GLY A 885 -24.87 -16.52 0.86
C GLY A 885 -24.13 -17.74 0.27
N PRO A 886 -24.78 -18.92 0.17
CA PRO A 886 -26.16 -19.23 0.58
C PRO A 886 -26.31 -19.61 2.06
N CYS A 887 -25.21 -19.62 2.83
CA CYS A 887 -25.27 -19.91 4.26
C CYS A 887 -25.92 -18.76 5.04
N TYR A 888 -26.79 -19.10 5.99
CA TYR A 888 -27.16 -18.17 7.06
C TYR A 888 -25.95 -17.90 7.97
N GLU A 889 -26.01 -16.79 8.67
CA GLU A 889 -24.89 -16.25 9.44
C GLU A 889 -24.64 -17.07 10.71
N THR A 890 -23.37 -17.20 11.08
CA THR A 890 -22.96 -17.72 12.39
C THR A 890 -23.31 -16.73 13.51
N ILE A 891 -23.42 -17.24 14.75
CA ILE A 891 -23.65 -16.39 15.94
C ILE A 891 -22.56 -15.31 16.09
N ALA A 892 -21.31 -15.64 15.74
CA ALA A 892 -20.20 -14.70 15.78
C ALA A 892 -20.37 -13.57 14.75
N GLU A 893 -20.76 -13.91 13.51
CA GLU A 893 -21.06 -12.93 12.47
C GLU A 893 -22.23 -12.03 12.88
N ILE A 894 -23.33 -12.58 13.36
CA ILE A 894 -24.49 -11.79 13.82
C ILE A 894 -24.12 -10.84 14.96
N ASN A 895 -23.34 -11.30 15.94
CA ASN A 895 -22.88 -10.44 17.03
C ASN A 895 -21.96 -9.31 16.53
N LEU A 896 -21.08 -9.60 15.57
CA LEU A 896 -20.28 -8.59 14.88
C LEU A 896 -21.15 -7.57 14.14
N LEU A 897 -22.11 -8.03 13.32
CA LEU A 897 -22.99 -7.16 12.56
C LEU A 897 -23.81 -6.23 13.48
N ARG A 898 -24.26 -6.75 14.63
CA ARG A 898 -24.96 -5.95 15.64
C ARG A 898 -24.09 -4.84 16.20
N VAL A 899 -22.82 -5.13 16.52
CA VAL A 899 -21.86 -4.13 17.01
C VAL A 899 -21.60 -3.05 15.96
N LEU A 900 -21.64 -3.40 14.67
CA LEU A 900 -21.51 -2.46 13.55
C LEU A 900 -22.78 -1.63 13.29
N GLY A 901 -23.83 -1.78 14.11
CA GLY A 901 -25.07 -1.01 13.98
C GLY A 901 -25.97 -1.47 12.85
N ILE A 902 -25.87 -2.74 12.44
CA ILE A 902 -26.72 -3.34 11.40
C ILE A 902 -28.04 -3.81 12.02
N ASP A 903 -29.15 -3.48 11.36
CA ASP A 903 -30.49 -3.79 11.84
C ASP A 903 -31.09 -5.04 11.18
N ALA A 904 -30.76 -5.29 9.90
CA ALA A 904 -31.20 -6.46 9.16
C ALA A 904 -30.12 -6.95 8.18
N VAL A 905 -30.13 -8.25 7.88
CA VAL A 905 -29.14 -8.89 7.01
C VAL A 905 -29.82 -9.73 5.92
N GLY A 906 -29.20 -9.81 4.75
CA GLY A 906 -29.59 -10.75 3.71
C GLY A 906 -28.56 -10.82 2.59
N MET A 907 -28.93 -11.45 1.47
CA MET A 907 -27.98 -11.88 0.45
C MET A 907 -28.17 -11.17 -0.91
N SER A 908 -28.90 -10.05 -0.93
CA SER A 908 -29.32 -9.40 -2.19
C SER A 908 -29.42 -7.87 -2.09
N ILE A 909 -30.11 -7.24 -3.06
CA ILE A 909 -30.50 -5.82 -3.20
C ILE A 909 -29.37 -4.81 -3.36
N VAL A 910 -28.23 -4.98 -2.69
CA VAL A 910 -27.23 -3.92 -2.60
C VAL A 910 -26.44 -3.77 -3.90
N HIS A 911 -26.26 -4.85 -4.66
CA HIS A 911 -25.61 -4.79 -5.97
C HIS A 911 -26.53 -4.10 -7.01
N GLU A 912 -27.83 -4.34 -6.95
CA GLU A 912 -28.84 -3.65 -7.75
C GLU A 912 -28.92 -2.15 -7.39
N VAL A 913 -28.88 -1.82 -6.09
CA VAL A 913 -28.86 -0.43 -5.59
C VAL A 913 -27.57 0.28 -6.02
N THR A 914 -26.42 -0.38 -5.95
CA THR A 914 -25.13 0.18 -6.40
C THR A 914 -25.19 0.51 -7.89
N LEU A 915 -25.75 -0.38 -8.70
CA LEU A 915 -25.93 -0.12 -10.13
C LEU A 915 -27.01 0.93 -10.39
N GLY A 916 -28.08 0.97 -9.61
CA GLY A 916 -29.13 1.99 -9.67
C GLY A 916 -28.60 3.40 -9.36
N ALA A 917 -27.71 3.52 -8.37
CA ALA A 917 -27.02 4.76 -8.06
C ALA A 917 -26.11 5.22 -9.21
N HIS A 918 -25.35 4.28 -9.79
CA HIS A 918 -24.58 4.51 -11.02
C HIS A 918 -25.50 4.93 -12.18
N CYS A 919 -26.72 4.38 -12.23
CA CYS A 919 -27.75 4.70 -13.21
C CYS A 919 -28.56 5.98 -12.87
N GLY A 920 -28.20 6.72 -11.82
CA GLY A 920 -28.89 7.97 -11.45
C GLY A 920 -30.35 7.79 -11.01
N LEU A 921 -30.78 6.57 -10.70
CA LEU A 921 -32.16 6.26 -10.29
C LEU A 921 -32.46 6.82 -8.89
N ARG A 922 -33.70 7.25 -8.66
CA ARG A 922 -34.22 7.51 -7.32
C ARG A 922 -34.70 6.20 -6.72
N MET A 923 -34.24 5.83 -5.52
CA MET A 923 -34.44 4.47 -5.00
C MET A 923 -35.18 4.44 -3.69
N LEU A 924 -36.05 3.43 -3.53
CA LEU A 924 -36.71 3.08 -2.28
C LEU A 924 -36.41 1.61 -1.96
N GLY A 925 -36.01 1.31 -0.72
CA GLY A 925 -35.70 -0.04 -0.27
C GLY A 925 -36.61 -0.49 0.87
N LEU A 926 -37.20 -1.68 0.76
CA LEU A 926 -38.00 -2.32 1.80
C LEU A 926 -37.47 -3.72 2.09
N ALA A 927 -37.33 -4.08 3.37
CA ALA A 927 -36.99 -5.43 3.80
C ALA A 927 -38.11 -5.96 4.69
N LEU A 928 -38.64 -7.15 4.37
CA LEU A 928 -39.53 -7.89 5.25
C LEU A 928 -38.68 -8.75 6.19
N ILE A 929 -38.86 -8.58 7.50
CA ILE A 929 -38.16 -9.38 8.50
C ILE A 929 -38.81 -10.76 8.57
N THR A 930 -38.16 -11.77 8.01
CA THR A 930 -38.74 -13.12 7.87
C THR A 930 -38.33 -14.08 8.98
N ASN A 931 -37.21 -13.81 9.63
CA ASN A 931 -36.68 -14.61 10.73
C ASN A 931 -35.87 -13.69 11.68
N LYS A 932 -35.66 -14.14 12.92
CA LYS A 932 -34.69 -13.51 13.82
C LYS A 932 -33.34 -14.21 13.69
N CYS A 933 -32.27 -13.42 13.67
CA CYS A 933 -30.91 -13.98 13.69
C CYS A 933 -30.61 -14.57 15.07
N LEU A 934 -29.73 -15.58 15.11
CA LEU A 934 -29.36 -16.28 16.34
C LEU A 934 -28.27 -15.51 17.09
N PHE A 935 -28.45 -15.33 18.41
CA PHE A 935 -27.52 -14.60 19.28
C PHE A 935 -26.88 -15.48 20.36
N GLU A 936 -27.46 -16.64 20.64
CA GLU A 936 -27.12 -17.50 21.77
C GLU A 936 -26.86 -18.93 21.27
N TYR A 937 -25.80 -19.55 21.79
CA TYR A 937 -25.35 -20.88 21.37
C TYR A 937 -26.31 -22.00 21.81
N ASP A 938 -27.08 -21.78 22.86
CA ASP A 938 -28.04 -22.76 23.41
C ASP A 938 -29.42 -22.68 22.74
N SER A 939 -29.59 -21.83 21.71
CA SER A 939 -30.85 -21.71 20.99
C SER A 939 -31.11 -22.93 20.11
N THR A 940 -32.33 -23.48 20.19
CA THR A 940 -32.78 -24.61 19.35
C THR A 940 -33.50 -24.16 18.07
N ILE A 941 -33.57 -22.86 17.80
CA ILE A 941 -34.27 -22.28 16.66
C ILE A 941 -33.32 -22.28 15.46
N GLU A 942 -33.73 -22.88 14.35
CA GLU A 942 -32.97 -22.87 13.09
C GLU A 942 -33.66 -21.99 12.04
N ALA A 943 -32.88 -21.28 11.23
CA ALA A 943 -33.41 -20.51 10.11
C ALA A 943 -33.60 -21.44 8.90
N VAL A 944 -34.86 -21.68 8.51
CA VAL A 944 -35.21 -22.54 7.36
C VAL A 944 -35.84 -21.71 6.25
N HIS A 945 -35.49 -22.02 5.00
CA HIS A 945 -35.98 -21.27 3.83
C HIS A 945 -37.51 -21.34 3.68
N GLU A 946 -38.15 -22.43 4.10
CA GLU A 946 -39.62 -22.58 4.07
C GLU A 946 -40.34 -21.53 4.93
N ASP A 947 -39.77 -21.18 6.09
CA ASP A 947 -40.33 -20.13 6.95
C ASP A 947 -40.25 -18.76 6.28
N VAL A 948 -39.18 -18.50 5.54
CA VAL A 948 -39.03 -17.27 4.75
C VAL A 948 -40.17 -17.15 3.74
N ILE A 949 -40.49 -18.22 3.01
CA ILE A 949 -41.60 -18.24 2.04
C ILE A 949 -42.94 -18.01 2.76
N ARG A 950 -43.21 -18.78 3.82
CA ARG A 950 -44.47 -18.71 4.57
C ARG A 950 -44.76 -17.32 5.14
N ILE A 951 -43.78 -16.69 5.80
CA ILE A 951 -43.95 -15.33 6.34
C ILE A 951 -44.13 -14.31 5.21
N SER A 952 -43.40 -14.49 4.11
CA SER A 952 -43.53 -13.58 2.97
C SER A 952 -44.90 -13.65 2.31
N GLU A 953 -45.51 -14.83 2.21
CA GLU A 953 -46.90 -14.99 1.75
C GLU A 953 -47.91 -14.34 2.71
N LEU A 954 -47.73 -14.52 4.02
CA LEU A 954 -48.60 -13.93 5.05
C LEU A 954 -48.62 -12.40 5.01
N LYS A 955 -47.47 -11.77 4.72
CA LYS A 955 -47.30 -10.31 4.67
C LYS A 955 -47.36 -9.72 3.26
N ALA A 956 -47.56 -10.55 2.24
CA ALA A 956 -47.59 -10.13 0.84
C ALA A 956 -48.63 -9.03 0.58
N ASN A 957 -49.84 -9.17 1.12
CA ASN A 957 -50.93 -8.21 0.89
C ASN A 957 -50.62 -6.83 1.46
N GLU A 958 -50.10 -6.75 2.69
CA GLU A 958 -49.71 -5.48 3.32
C GLU A 958 -48.63 -4.78 2.51
N LEU A 959 -47.58 -5.51 2.11
CA LEU A 959 -46.48 -4.95 1.33
C LEU A 959 -46.90 -4.54 -0.09
N GLN A 960 -47.81 -5.29 -0.72
CA GLN A 960 -48.40 -4.93 -2.00
C GLN A 960 -49.21 -3.64 -1.92
N GLN A 961 -50.04 -3.46 -0.89
CA GLN A 961 -50.83 -2.24 -0.69
C GLN A 961 -49.93 -1.03 -0.47
N LEU A 962 -48.87 -1.17 0.34
CA LEU A 962 -47.89 -0.09 0.54
C LEU A 962 -47.23 0.34 -0.78
N ILE A 963 -46.80 -0.61 -1.60
CA ILE A 963 -46.16 -0.31 -2.89
C ILE A 963 -47.17 0.29 -3.87
N LEU A 964 -48.39 -0.25 -3.94
CA LEU A 964 -49.47 0.26 -4.81
C LEU A 964 -49.77 1.74 -4.54
N ASP A 965 -49.98 2.10 -3.27
CA ASP A 965 -50.29 3.46 -2.85
C ASP A 965 -49.09 4.40 -2.95
N PHE A 966 -47.88 3.90 -2.67
CA PHE A 966 -46.66 4.66 -2.88
C PHE A 966 -46.47 5.01 -4.35
N VAL A 967 -46.64 4.05 -5.27
CA VAL A 967 -46.52 4.27 -6.71
C VAL A 967 -47.53 5.31 -7.19
N GLY A 968 -48.80 5.23 -6.76
CA GLY A 968 -49.81 6.25 -7.09
C GLY A 968 -49.52 7.65 -6.54
N GLY A 969 -48.67 7.76 -5.50
CA GLY A 969 -48.21 9.02 -4.92
C GLY A 969 -46.99 9.65 -5.61
N ILE A 970 -46.35 8.95 -6.55
CA ILE A 970 -45.20 9.48 -7.30
C ILE A 970 -45.72 10.55 -8.26
N LYS A 971 -45.33 11.81 -8.03
CA LYS A 971 -45.64 12.91 -8.96
C LYS A 971 -44.92 12.65 -10.28
N THR A 972 -45.67 12.28 -11.31
CA THR A 972 -45.13 12.18 -12.67
C THR A 972 -44.79 13.58 -13.18
N ASN A 973 -43.59 13.73 -13.71
CA ASN A 973 -43.30 14.89 -14.56
C ASN A 973 -44.12 14.67 -15.85
N LYS A 974 -45.38 15.10 -15.87
CA LYS A 974 -46.12 15.29 -17.11
C LYS A 974 -45.38 16.35 -17.92
N THR A 975 -44.50 15.91 -18.81
CA THR A 975 -44.10 16.67 -20.01
C THR A 975 -45.10 16.41 -21.11
#